data_AF-A0A5B0PSU6-F1
#
_entry.id   AF-A0A5B0PSU6-F1
#
_cell.length_a   1.000
_cell.length_b   1.000
_cell.length_c   1.000
_cell.angle_alpha   90.00
_cell.angle_beta   90.00
_cell.angle_gamma   90.00
#
_symmetry.space_group_name_H-M   'P 1'
#
loop_
_entity.id
_entity.type
_entity.pdbx_description
1 polymer ?
#
loop_
_entity_poly.entity_id
_entity_poly.type
_entity_poly.pdbx_seq_one_letter_code
_entity_poly.pdbx_strand_id
1 'polypeptide(L)'
;MIIGLVGLLKIYPTLWWASNQSTSNQSIPASEDKPPTPSVVNESSSDRPSILDRFYTFLEIGCPSNPTLLYPALILILASFPVTIENTEQFFAHFWAAFESRALRSSGARGLNEFYSAWGECLLLFGKSLGDQAESVVQNQLTKAWTQLIDSDDQTEAGFNALGSVIIKIAHKSSFASNHVWSIIGAAVQAEPQEKKVLRYLAFLSKARISHPHESQGTNAREASVLLCQRVLNHFNGLVEVTEQAAWVPVLSKILKEESAGRSVLDDSSIDSLVQFCRDFLPDAVWGGSRPHYSLFLDILHTAVDRLASPAWVAVMDLDKYVAELTTAKHSILSGILDYAAKLDASSKLPKLEIDRFVLGCLEQHLGSSPTFHDIIEVTLTRPQLFIQTETLRRMFDIVANELNVQTKLLLQSPQSSIQPKLHLVLPMCNVHLQHLEELAPAQESSFISTLKQAAVDLFSVESFLPLMGDESVAKLVHIAHESYSLALGLYPTTQLPDLHRAIFALLGDCITNVECSVHPFDLMESLRVFLEQPCSLETADFLCTLPIGNISDNLITPLFSPRKFSPLLPMINCLIQSSARGEHEVDVNLASKYDRIVLAILDLFTRDRQLAQNHLWLWAHCMYIGELARFSSSNSSPPAAINQLLSKDELESIVSAVDTNTTYLVSSLSAHVSSSWHSDIVMKMDAPEDHLPSETDPLKTLILNLAIESRREATKDLATVALHKLLSTLFKYSDTGPNDFEKWFKFSQQVQSSHSNLCLSLIRSLKSYLFAEESFQKYQNRLAGKLTDVSSNQANTEGLHLIQVLCATAPPLDSTHIFLPQQRVIFLLQAVSGWLKSDDEIGHELNIKLLELFSDLAPIVQTVMGAHWDQMVDLIEINLEEASWEDEESLLLVWQSCLLIKTLQSIMRHNHALKTQIGSQVQGCLKLVLELFCSAPLRSTMPTTTASLMHVIEDVLSDNEAQSFTRMCLYHRLSIQFTAPQ
;
A
#
# COMPACT_ATOMS: atom_id res chain seq x y z
N MET A 1 83.61 -19.93 -5.12
CA MET A 1 84.49 -19.17 -4.20
C MET A 1 84.45 -19.73 -2.78
N ILE A 2 83.29 -19.79 -2.11
CA ILE A 2 83.16 -20.31 -0.72
C ILE A 2 83.74 -21.73 -0.55
N ILE A 3 83.44 -22.66 -1.46
CA ILE A 3 83.97 -24.05 -1.42
C ILE A 3 85.51 -24.09 -1.47
N GLY A 4 86.13 -23.19 -2.24
CA GLY A 4 87.60 -23.10 -2.34
C GLY A 4 88.25 -22.52 -1.07
N LEU A 5 87.59 -21.54 -0.44
CA LEU A 5 88.01 -20.98 0.85
C LEU A 5 87.93 -22.04 1.98
N VAL A 6 86.84 -22.80 2.02
CA VAL A 6 86.63 -23.89 3.01
C VAL A 6 87.68 -24.98 2.86
N GLY A 7 88.01 -25.37 1.61
CA GLY A 7 89.08 -26.35 1.35
C GLY A 7 90.43 -25.89 1.88
N LEU A 8 90.76 -24.60 1.71
CA LEU A 8 92.01 -24.00 2.18
C LEU A 8 92.07 -23.92 3.73
N LEU A 9 91.00 -23.45 4.36
CA LEU A 9 90.91 -23.33 5.83
C LEU A 9 90.88 -24.68 6.54
N LYS A 10 90.31 -25.72 5.91
CA LYS A 10 90.31 -27.09 6.44
C LYS A 10 91.71 -27.71 6.44
N ILE A 11 92.55 -27.36 5.46
CA ILE A 11 93.94 -27.84 5.36
C ILE A 11 94.87 -27.03 6.29
N TYR A 12 94.59 -25.74 6.49
CA TYR A 12 95.41 -24.84 7.31
C TYR A 12 94.57 -24.05 8.34
N PRO A 13 94.24 -24.65 9.51
CA PRO A 13 93.38 -24.03 10.52
C PRO A 13 93.98 -22.78 11.18
N THR A 14 95.31 -22.64 11.16
CA THR A 14 96.02 -21.47 11.72
C THR A 14 95.77 -20.18 10.93
N LEU A 15 95.25 -20.28 9.70
CA LEU A 15 94.91 -19.11 8.87
C LEU A 15 93.75 -18.28 9.44
N TRP A 16 92.90 -18.84 10.30
CA TRP A 16 91.87 -18.06 11.00
C TRP A 16 92.45 -16.87 11.77
N TRP A 17 93.68 -17.02 12.28
CA TRP A 17 94.38 -16.03 13.10
C TRP A 17 95.44 -15.23 12.31
N ALA A 18 95.58 -15.46 11.00
CA ALA A 18 96.62 -14.84 10.19
C ALA A 18 96.21 -13.45 9.66
N SER A 19 97.11 -12.47 9.77
CA SER A 19 96.97 -11.14 9.14
C SER A 19 97.56 -11.17 7.73
N ASN A 20 96.78 -10.81 6.70
CA ASN A 20 97.22 -10.86 5.29
C ASN A 20 98.51 -10.04 5.03
N GLN A 21 99.63 -10.73 4.77
CA GLN A 21 100.79 -10.16 4.08
C GLN A 21 100.54 -10.26 2.57
N SER A 22 100.69 -9.14 1.84
CA SER A 22 100.44 -9.11 0.39
C SER A 22 101.70 -9.57 -0.35
N THR A 23 101.53 -10.54 -1.23
CA THR A 23 102.50 -10.99 -2.23
C THR A 23 102.85 -9.85 -3.19
N SER A 24 104.11 -9.39 -3.18
CA SER A 24 104.61 -8.40 -4.15
C SER A 24 105.12 -9.10 -5.42
N ASN A 25 104.49 -8.79 -6.56
CA ASN A 25 105.09 -8.99 -7.88
C ASN A 25 106.34 -8.11 -8.00
N GLN A 26 107.52 -8.69 -8.27
CA GLN A 26 108.63 -7.94 -8.85
C GLN A 26 109.31 -8.74 -9.98
N SER A 27 109.22 -8.13 -11.16
CA SER A 27 109.90 -8.41 -12.41
C SER A 27 111.41 -8.10 -12.32
N ILE A 28 112.19 -8.94 -13.00
CA ILE A 28 113.66 -8.88 -13.18
C ILE A 28 114.06 -7.62 -13.97
N PRO A 29 115.23 -7.01 -13.66
CA PRO A 29 116.28 -6.98 -14.69
C PRO A 29 117.67 -7.40 -14.17
N ALA A 30 118.53 -7.67 -15.15
CA ALA A 30 119.81 -8.32 -15.07
C ALA A 30 121.01 -7.38 -14.75
N SER A 31 122.15 -8.06 -14.58
CA SER A 31 123.56 -7.63 -14.62
C SER A 31 124.18 -6.88 -13.43
N GLU A 32 124.92 -7.68 -12.67
CA GLU A 32 126.35 -7.57 -12.31
C GLU A 32 126.87 -6.56 -11.26
N ASP A 33 127.76 -7.14 -10.44
CA ASP A 33 128.76 -6.60 -9.51
C ASP A 33 128.41 -6.15 -8.08
N LYS A 34 128.60 -7.11 -7.17
CA LYS A 34 128.95 -7.05 -5.73
C LYS A 34 130.11 -6.06 -5.41
N PRO A 35 130.42 -5.76 -4.12
CA PRO A 35 129.65 -5.24 -2.95
C PRO A 35 130.43 -4.01 -2.32
N PRO A 36 130.23 -3.51 -1.07
CA PRO A 36 129.36 -3.94 0.03
C PRO A 36 128.52 -2.88 0.79
N THR A 37 127.58 -3.43 1.58
CA THR A 37 126.88 -2.92 2.79
C THR A 37 125.83 -1.81 2.66
N PRO A 38 124.58 -2.16 3.03
CA PRO A 38 123.90 -1.43 4.10
C PRO A 38 123.10 -2.35 5.05
N SER A 39 122.91 -1.90 6.29
CA SER A 39 121.75 -2.31 7.08
C SER A 39 121.26 -1.12 7.90
N VAL A 40 120.27 -0.41 7.35
CA VAL A 40 119.49 0.62 8.01
C VAL A 40 118.08 0.06 8.23
N VAL A 41 117.71 0.00 9.52
CA VAL A 41 116.41 0.31 10.16
C VAL A 41 115.12 -0.04 9.40
N ASN A 42 114.31 -0.90 10.03
CA ASN A 42 112.89 -1.11 9.73
C ASN A 42 112.02 -0.63 10.91
N GLU A 43 111.05 0.23 10.63
CA GLU A 43 109.88 0.54 11.46
C GLU A 43 108.76 -0.48 11.21
N SER A 44 108.01 -0.84 12.26
CA SER A 44 106.90 -1.80 12.20
C SER A 44 105.55 -1.14 12.53
N SER A 45 104.61 -1.18 11.60
CA SER A 45 103.18 -0.89 11.81
C SER A 45 102.32 -2.08 11.35
N SER A 46 101.55 -2.71 12.25
CA SER A 46 100.59 -3.78 11.90
C SER A 46 99.24 -3.55 12.59
N ASP A 47 98.38 -2.78 11.94
CA ASP A 47 97.03 -2.41 12.41
C ASP A 47 95.95 -3.00 11.47
N ARG A 48 96.10 -4.28 11.09
CA ARG A 48 95.19 -4.96 10.14
C ARG A 48 94.43 -6.11 10.83
N PRO A 49 93.07 -6.12 10.76
CA PRO A 49 92.25 -7.14 11.41
C PRO A 49 92.49 -8.54 10.81
N SER A 50 92.49 -9.56 11.68
CA SER A 50 92.65 -10.97 11.32
C SER A 50 91.46 -11.48 10.47
N ILE A 51 91.60 -12.67 9.89
CA ILE A 51 90.50 -13.31 9.14
C ILE A 51 89.29 -13.56 10.08
N LEU A 52 89.54 -13.94 11.33
CA LEU A 52 88.51 -14.12 12.34
C LEU A 52 87.80 -12.80 12.69
N ASP A 53 88.52 -11.69 12.89
CA ASP A 53 87.90 -10.39 13.19
C ASP A 53 86.98 -9.93 12.05
N ARG A 54 87.43 -10.12 10.79
CA ARG A 54 86.60 -9.84 9.61
C ARG A 54 85.38 -10.75 9.53
N PHE A 55 85.49 -12.00 9.97
CA PHE A 55 84.37 -12.93 10.01
C PHE A 55 83.36 -12.55 11.10
N TYR A 56 83.81 -12.12 12.28
CA TYR A 56 82.92 -11.59 13.32
C TYR A 56 82.23 -10.30 12.88
N THR A 57 82.94 -9.34 12.28
CA THR A 57 82.32 -8.15 11.68
C THR A 57 81.31 -8.52 10.57
N PHE A 58 81.60 -9.56 9.78
CA PHE A 58 80.69 -10.06 8.75
C PHE A 58 79.39 -10.64 9.34
N LEU A 59 79.48 -11.32 10.49
CA LEU A 59 78.31 -11.79 11.24
C LEU A 59 77.52 -10.60 11.83
N GLU A 60 78.19 -9.65 12.48
CA GLU A 60 77.56 -8.47 13.13
C GLU A 60 76.76 -7.58 12.18
N ILE A 61 77.20 -7.47 10.92
CA ILE A 61 76.52 -6.69 9.86
C ILE A 61 75.38 -7.50 9.21
N GLY A 62 75.14 -8.74 9.66
CA GLY A 62 74.03 -9.56 9.18
C GLY A 62 74.23 -10.15 7.79
N CYS A 63 75.47 -10.53 7.45
CA CYS A 63 75.86 -11.04 6.12
C CYS A 63 75.46 -10.06 4.98
N PRO A 64 76.21 -8.97 4.76
CA PRO A 64 75.84 -7.91 3.84
C PRO A 64 75.50 -8.41 2.42
N SER A 65 74.53 -7.77 1.78
CA SER A 65 74.02 -7.97 0.39
C SER A 65 72.88 -9.00 0.22
N ASN A 66 72.95 -10.19 0.81
CA ASN A 66 71.89 -11.20 0.68
C ASN A 66 71.89 -12.25 1.81
N PRO A 67 71.27 -11.96 2.97
CA PRO A 67 71.26 -12.87 4.10
C PRO A 67 70.54 -14.20 3.79
N THR A 68 69.57 -14.20 2.87
CA THR A 68 68.84 -15.44 2.53
C THR A 68 69.72 -16.52 1.89
N LEU A 69 70.82 -16.14 1.23
CA LEU A 69 71.78 -17.08 0.66
C LEU A 69 73.00 -17.31 1.56
N LEU A 70 73.41 -16.28 2.30
CA LEU A 70 74.66 -16.29 3.06
C LEU A 70 74.54 -17.02 4.40
N TYR A 71 73.40 -16.94 5.09
CA TYR A 71 73.18 -17.67 6.34
C TYR A 71 73.25 -19.19 6.17
N PRO A 72 72.56 -19.80 5.19
CA PRO A 72 72.72 -21.24 4.91
C PRO A 72 74.15 -21.62 4.54
N ALA A 73 74.89 -20.74 3.87
CA ALA A 73 76.28 -20.98 3.47
C ALA A 73 77.28 -20.93 4.64
N LEU A 74 76.92 -20.35 5.80
CA LEU A 74 77.76 -20.31 7.00
C LEU A 74 78.12 -21.72 7.50
N ILE A 75 77.21 -22.68 7.38
CA ILE A 75 77.43 -24.07 7.82
C ILE A 75 78.65 -24.68 7.10
N LEU A 76 78.83 -24.35 5.82
CA LEU A 76 79.98 -24.82 5.02
C LEU A 76 81.30 -24.19 5.50
N ILE A 77 81.26 -22.93 5.95
CA ILE A 77 82.42 -22.23 6.50
C ILE A 77 82.78 -22.79 7.87
N LEU A 78 81.78 -23.03 8.72
CA LEU A 78 81.94 -23.59 10.06
C LEU A 78 82.48 -25.02 10.08
N ALA A 79 82.35 -25.77 8.99
CA ALA A 79 83.00 -27.07 8.85
C ALA A 79 84.55 -27.03 8.95
N SER A 80 85.15 -25.84 8.86
CA SER A 80 86.59 -25.58 9.01
C SER A 80 86.96 -24.72 10.22
N PHE A 81 85.99 -24.43 11.10
CA PHE A 81 86.16 -23.52 12.25
C PHE A 81 86.76 -24.26 13.47
N PRO A 82 87.71 -23.66 14.21
CA PRO A 82 88.29 -24.27 15.41
C PRO A 82 87.29 -24.23 16.57
N VAL A 83 86.66 -25.37 16.85
CA VAL A 83 85.63 -25.48 17.89
C VAL A 83 86.26 -25.61 19.29
N THR A 84 86.17 -24.55 20.09
CA THR A 84 86.42 -24.52 21.54
C THR A 84 85.25 -23.82 22.22
N ILE A 85 85.08 -23.98 23.54
CA ILE A 85 83.98 -23.34 24.30
C ILE A 85 84.04 -21.81 24.12
N GLU A 86 85.20 -21.20 24.37
CA GLU A 86 85.41 -19.74 24.25
C GLU A 86 85.11 -19.21 22.84
N ASN A 87 85.59 -19.89 21.79
CA ASN A 87 85.37 -19.46 20.40
C ASN A 87 83.91 -19.61 19.98
N THR A 88 83.20 -20.61 20.52
CA THR A 88 81.77 -20.85 20.24
C THR A 88 80.90 -19.82 20.93
N GLU A 89 81.22 -19.43 22.16
CA GLU A 89 80.53 -18.35 22.88
C GLU A 89 80.73 -17.00 22.19
N GLN A 90 81.97 -16.69 21.79
CA GLN A 90 82.26 -15.48 21.01
C GLN A 90 81.55 -15.49 19.65
N PHE A 91 81.53 -16.63 18.95
CA PHE A 91 80.78 -16.79 17.71
C PHE A 91 79.31 -16.44 17.89
N PHE A 92 78.62 -17.02 18.89
CA PHE A 92 77.21 -16.74 19.11
C PHE A 92 76.96 -15.31 19.61
N ALA A 93 77.88 -14.70 20.36
CA ALA A 93 77.78 -13.29 20.75
C ALA A 93 77.74 -12.38 19.51
N HIS A 94 78.69 -12.55 18.57
CA HIS A 94 78.73 -11.81 17.31
C HIS A 94 77.58 -12.19 16.36
N PHE A 95 77.11 -13.45 16.41
CA PHE A 95 75.97 -13.91 15.64
C PHE A 95 74.67 -13.20 16.07
N TRP A 96 74.42 -13.08 17.37
CA TRP A 96 73.25 -12.35 17.91
C TRP A 96 73.37 -10.85 17.78
N ALA A 97 74.59 -10.28 17.76
CA ALA A 97 74.81 -8.87 17.49
C ALA A 97 74.21 -8.41 16.15
N ALA A 98 74.12 -9.29 15.16
CA ALA A 98 73.42 -9.06 13.89
C ALA A 98 71.92 -8.79 14.03
N PHE A 99 71.30 -9.48 15.00
CA PHE A 99 69.89 -9.32 15.32
C PHE A 99 69.67 -8.06 16.18
N GLU A 100 70.52 -7.86 17.20
CA GLU A 100 70.48 -6.71 18.10
C GLU A 100 70.76 -5.37 17.37
N SER A 101 71.61 -5.38 16.34
CA SER A 101 71.92 -4.22 15.50
C SER A 101 70.83 -3.86 14.48
N ARG A 102 69.73 -4.63 14.42
CA ARG A 102 68.63 -4.49 13.45
C ARG A 102 69.06 -4.67 11.98
N ALA A 103 70.27 -5.19 11.71
CA ALA A 103 70.80 -5.36 10.36
C ALA A 103 69.89 -6.23 9.46
N LEU A 104 69.14 -7.16 10.07
CA LEU A 104 68.25 -8.10 9.39
C LEU A 104 66.88 -7.51 8.97
N ARG A 105 66.53 -6.28 9.38
CA ARG A 105 65.22 -5.66 9.05
C ARG A 105 65.00 -5.48 7.55
N SER A 106 66.07 -5.18 6.80
CA SER A 106 66.02 -4.95 5.35
C SER A 106 65.61 -6.18 4.54
N SER A 107 65.74 -7.38 5.12
CA SER A 107 65.55 -8.67 4.43
C SER A 107 64.22 -9.37 4.75
N GLY A 108 63.39 -8.73 5.58
CA GLY A 108 62.05 -9.18 5.93
C GLY A 108 61.98 -10.58 6.55
N ALA A 109 60.78 -11.17 6.49
CA ALA A 109 60.46 -12.49 7.05
C ALA A 109 61.38 -13.63 6.56
N ARG A 110 61.80 -13.58 5.28
CA ARG A 110 62.66 -14.61 4.69
C ARG A 110 64.09 -14.55 5.25
N GLY A 111 64.66 -13.36 5.38
CA GLY A 111 65.99 -13.18 5.98
C GLY A 111 66.03 -13.65 7.44
N LEU A 112 64.99 -13.34 8.22
CA LEU A 112 64.86 -13.83 9.60
C LEU A 112 64.72 -15.36 9.68
N ASN A 113 63.98 -15.98 8.75
CA ASN A 113 63.85 -17.44 8.72
C ASN A 113 65.18 -18.13 8.47
N GLU A 114 65.96 -17.65 7.49
CA GLU A 114 67.29 -18.19 7.20
C GLU A 114 68.30 -17.92 8.32
N PHE A 115 68.21 -16.76 8.99
CA PHE A 115 69.00 -16.45 10.18
C PHE A 115 68.77 -17.47 11.31
N TYR A 116 67.51 -17.68 11.71
CA TYR A 116 67.17 -18.61 12.78
C TYR A 116 67.47 -20.06 12.40
N SER A 117 67.21 -20.45 11.14
CA SER A 117 67.54 -21.77 10.63
C SER A 117 69.05 -22.04 10.70
N ALA A 118 69.87 -21.08 10.25
CA ALA A 118 71.32 -21.16 10.36
C ALA A 118 71.80 -21.19 11.81
N TRP A 119 71.24 -20.36 12.70
CA TRP A 119 71.53 -20.40 14.14
C TRP A 119 71.32 -21.81 14.72
N GLY A 120 70.17 -22.43 14.42
CA GLY A 120 69.86 -23.76 14.93
C GLY A 120 70.77 -24.86 14.38
N GLU A 121 71.08 -24.83 13.09
CA GLU A 121 72.03 -25.78 12.48
C GLU A 121 73.45 -25.57 13.02
N CYS A 122 73.88 -24.32 13.27
CA CYS A 122 75.16 -24.03 13.91
C CYS A 122 75.20 -24.58 15.34
N LEU A 123 74.12 -24.40 16.12
CA LEU A 123 74.03 -24.91 17.50
C LEU A 123 74.09 -26.44 17.54
N LEU A 124 73.42 -27.11 16.60
CA LEU A 124 73.47 -28.57 16.47
C LEU A 124 74.85 -29.07 16.01
N LEU A 125 75.50 -28.35 15.09
CA LEU A 125 76.85 -28.66 14.62
C LEU A 125 77.86 -28.55 15.77
N PHE A 126 77.85 -27.45 16.51
CA PHE A 126 78.74 -27.24 17.65
C PHE A 126 78.45 -28.21 18.79
N GLY A 127 77.18 -28.49 19.06
CA GLY A 127 76.75 -29.51 20.02
C GLY A 127 77.31 -30.89 19.70
N LYS A 128 77.31 -31.29 18.42
CA LYS A 128 77.88 -32.56 17.98
C LYS A 128 79.41 -32.61 18.10
N SER A 129 80.11 -31.49 17.88
CA SER A 129 81.57 -31.43 17.93
C SER A 129 82.16 -31.32 19.34
N LEU A 130 81.44 -30.72 20.30
CA LEU A 130 81.90 -30.50 21.68
C LEU A 130 81.44 -31.60 22.66
N GLY A 131 80.47 -32.43 22.29
CA GLY A 131 79.94 -33.49 23.17
C GLY A 131 79.32 -32.91 24.46
N ASP A 132 79.59 -33.54 25.60
CA ASP A 132 79.03 -33.15 26.92
C ASP A 132 79.46 -31.73 27.35
N GLN A 133 80.60 -31.23 26.84
CA GLN A 133 81.06 -29.86 27.11
C GLN A 133 80.18 -28.78 26.44
N ALA A 134 79.30 -29.17 25.53
CA ALA A 134 78.38 -28.26 24.84
C ALA A 134 77.14 -27.90 25.66
N GLU A 135 76.85 -28.62 26.75
CA GLU A 135 75.60 -28.48 27.51
C GLU A 135 75.37 -27.05 28.02
N SER A 136 76.42 -26.40 28.57
CA SER A 136 76.34 -25.01 29.05
C SER A 136 76.08 -24.00 27.93
N VAL A 137 76.71 -24.19 26.77
CA VAL A 137 76.54 -23.33 25.60
C VAL A 137 75.13 -23.50 25.03
N VAL A 138 74.65 -24.74 24.89
CA VAL A 138 73.28 -25.05 24.43
C VAL A 138 72.25 -24.47 25.39
N GLN A 139 72.46 -24.60 26.70
CA GLN A 139 71.60 -24.02 27.73
C GLN A 139 71.51 -22.48 27.62
N ASN A 140 72.64 -21.79 27.52
CA ASN A 140 72.70 -20.34 27.40
C ASN A 140 72.03 -19.84 26.12
N GLN A 141 72.30 -20.50 24.98
CA GLN A 141 71.73 -20.13 23.70
C GLN A 141 70.22 -20.38 23.63
N LEU A 142 69.73 -21.51 24.16
CA LEU A 142 68.29 -21.79 24.24
C LEU A 142 67.57 -20.83 25.18
N THR A 143 68.19 -20.42 26.28
CA THR A 143 67.61 -19.43 27.22
C THR A 143 67.51 -18.05 26.57
N LYS A 144 68.57 -17.62 25.85
CA LYS A 144 68.55 -16.37 25.06
C LYS A 144 67.52 -16.41 23.92
N ALA A 145 67.42 -17.53 23.22
CA ALA A 145 66.41 -17.74 22.18
C ALA A 145 64.98 -17.74 22.74
N TRP A 146 64.76 -18.37 23.91
CA TRP A 146 63.45 -18.41 24.56
C TRP A 146 63.00 -17.03 25.03
N THR A 147 63.87 -16.28 25.71
CA THR A 147 63.58 -14.90 26.11
C THR A 147 63.27 -14.01 24.90
N GLN A 148 64.01 -14.16 23.80
CA GLN A 148 63.70 -13.44 22.56
C GLN A 148 62.36 -13.86 21.94
N LEU A 149 62.01 -15.14 21.97
CA LEU A 149 60.73 -15.63 21.45
C LEU A 149 59.53 -15.04 22.22
N ILE A 150 59.68 -14.82 23.53
CA ILE A 150 58.60 -14.39 24.42
C ILE A 150 58.55 -12.86 24.58
N ASP A 151 59.69 -12.18 24.75
CA ASP A 151 59.75 -10.75 25.09
C ASP A 151 59.85 -9.80 23.87
N SER A 152 60.07 -10.31 22.65
CA SER A 152 60.24 -9.47 21.45
C SER A 152 58.99 -8.70 21.03
N ASP A 153 58.93 -7.37 21.16
CA ASP A 153 57.78 -6.56 20.69
C ASP A 153 57.60 -6.48 19.16
N ASP A 154 58.55 -6.98 18.35
CA ASP A 154 58.47 -6.91 16.88
C ASP A 154 57.31 -7.78 16.32
N GLN A 155 56.35 -7.12 15.64
CA GLN A 155 55.07 -7.68 15.17
C GLN A 155 55.16 -8.71 14.02
N THR A 156 56.34 -9.21 13.67
CA THR A 156 56.46 -10.16 12.55
C THR A 156 56.19 -11.59 13.02
N GLU A 157 54.95 -12.09 12.83
CA GLU A 157 54.58 -13.50 13.06
C GLU A 157 55.56 -14.50 12.40
N ALA A 158 56.17 -14.11 11.28
CA ALA A 158 57.16 -14.93 10.59
C ALA A 158 58.44 -15.18 11.41
N GLY A 159 58.91 -14.20 12.19
CA GLY A 159 60.09 -14.33 13.04
C GLY A 159 59.83 -15.27 14.23
N PHE A 160 58.68 -15.09 14.89
CA PHE A 160 58.21 -16.00 15.94
C PHE A 160 58.09 -17.44 15.41
N ASN A 161 57.48 -17.60 14.24
CA ASN A 161 57.34 -18.90 13.60
C ASN A 161 58.69 -19.54 13.29
N ALA A 162 59.61 -18.82 12.65
CA ALA A 162 60.93 -19.34 12.31
C ALA A 162 61.70 -19.80 13.56
N LEU A 163 61.81 -18.94 14.58
CA LEU A 163 62.51 -19.26 15.82
C LEU A 163 61.85 -20.42 16.57
N GLY A 164 60.52 -20.43 16.67
CA GLY A 164 59.77 -21.53 17.28
C GLY A 164 60.01 -22.87 16.58
N SER A 165 59.99 -22.89 15.23
CA SER A 165 60.31 -24.09 14.44
C SER A 165 61.72 -24.61 14.71
N VAL A 166 62.69 -23.71 14.86
CA VAL A 166 64.08 -24.08 15.11
C VAL A 166 64.28 -24.63 16.53
N ILE A 167 63.65 -24.01 17.54
CA ILE A 167 63.69 -24.53 18.93
C ILE A 167 63.09 -25.94 18.98
N ILE A 168 61.94 -26.16 18.33
CA ILE A 168 61.31 -27.49 18.23
C ILE A 168 62.28 -28.49 17.55
N LYS A 169 62.91 -28.09 16.45
CA LYS A 169 63.88 -28.92 15.72
C LYS A 169 65.11 -29.28 16.56
N ILE A 170 65.63 -28.35 17.36
CA ILE A 170 66.78 -28.57 18.24
C ILE A 170 66.37 -29.53 19.37
N ALA A 171 65.23 -29.29 20.01
CA ALA A 171 64.70 -30.16 21.05
C ALA A 171 64.50 -31.59 20.51
N HIS A 172 63.99 -31.75 19.29
CA HIS A 172 63.80 -33.06 18.66
C HIS A 172 65.13 -33.81 18.42
N LYS A 173 66.20 -33.09 18.09
CA LYS A 173 67.52 -33.69 17.78
C LYS A 173 68.43 -33.92 18.99
N SER A 174 68.11 -33.36 20.17
CA SER A 174 68.94 -33.49 21.39
C SER A 174 68.08 -33.71 22.63
N SER A 175 68.32 -34.81 23.35
CA SER A 175 67.61 -35.15 24.59
C SER A 175 67.85 -34.11 25.71
N PHE A 176 69.09 -33.63 25.85
CA PHE A 176 69.43 -32.56 26.80
C PHE A 176 68.68 -31.26 26.48
N ALA A 177 68.70 -30.85 25.20
CA ALA A 177 67.98 -29.64 24.76
C ALA A 177 66.47 -29.77 24.99
N SER A 178 65.89 -30.95 24.73
CA SER A 178 64.49 -31.25 25.02
C SER A 178 64.16 -31.06 26.50
N ASN A 179 64.94 -31.66 27.41
CA ASN A 179 64.71 -31.55 28.85
C ASN A 179 64.81 -30.09 29.35
N HIS A 180 65.80 -29.34 28.85
CA HIS A 180 65.98 -27.92 29.21
C HIS A 180 64.83 -27.05 28.69
N VAL A 181 64.43 -27.21 27.42
CA VAL A 181 63.30 -26.46 26.82
C VAL A 181 62.00 -26.74 27.59
N TRP A 182 61.72 -27.99 27.92
CA TRP A 182 60.52 -28.34 28.69
C TRP A 182 60.58 -27.90 30.15
N SER A 183 61.78 -27.82 30.75
CA SER A 183 61.95 -27.20 32.08
C SER A 183 61.65 -25.71 32.06
N ILE A 184 62.13 -24.98 31.05
CA ILE A 184 61.82 -23.55 30.84
C ILE A 184 60.31 -23.36 30.63
N ILE A 185 59.70 -24.16 29.76
CA ILE A 185 58.25 -24.10 29.50
C ILE A 185 57.47 -24.42 30.77
N GLY A 186 57.87 -25.44 31.52
CA GLY A 186 57.27 -25.80 32.80
C GLY A 186 57.32 -24.66 33.80
N ALA A 187 58.48 -24.02 33.98
CA ALA A 187 58.60 -22.85 34.85
C ALA A 187 57.77 -21.65 34.35
N ALA A 188 57.75 -21.42 33.04
CA ALA A 188 57.01 -20.33 32.41
C ALA A 188 55.48 -20.48 32.51
N VAL A 189 54.97 -21.72 32.36
CA VAL A 189 53.55 -22.04 32.54
C VAL A 189 53.14 -21.86 34.01
N GLN A 190 54.07 -22.03 34.96
CA GLN A 190 53.87 -21.86 36.41
C GLN A 190 54.02 -20.42 36.92
N ALA A 191 54.55 -19.51 36.10
CA ALA A 191 54.71 -18.10 36.46
C ALA A 191 53.38 -17.32 36.43
N GLU A 192 53.37 -16.10 36.99
CA GLU A 192 52.19 -15.23 36.93
C GLU A 192 51.79 -14.94 35.47
N PRO A 193 50.51 -15.11 35.13
CA PRO A 193 50.06 -15.04 33.76
C PRO A 193 50.03 -13.58 33.27
N GLN A 194 50.73 -13.30 32.18
CA GLN A 194 50.65 -12.03 31.43
C GLN A 194 50.06 -12.30 30.05
N GLU A 195 48.96 -11.64 29.69
CA GLU A 195 48.19 -11.86 28.46
C GLU A 195 49.05 -12.04 27.20
N LYS A 196 49.92 -11.06 26.91
CA LYS A 196 50.81 -11.07 25.73
C LYS A 196 51.78 -12.27 25.72
N LYS A 197 52.29 -12.67 26.89
CA LYS A 197 53.20 -13.81 27.02
C LYS A 197 52.45 -15.13 26.88
N VAL A 198 51.25 -15.21 27.45
CA VAL A 198 50.36 -16.38 27.34
C VAL A 198 49.97 -16.66 25.89
N LEU A 199 49.64 -15.63 25.10
CA LEU A 199 49.37 -15.79 23.66
C LEU A 199 50.55 -16.43 22.93
N ARG A 200 51.78 -16.01 23.24
CA ARG A 200 53.00 -16.56 22.66
C ARG A 200 53.28 -17.98 23.12
N TYR A 201 53.05 -18.28 24.39
CA TYR A 201 53.15 -19.65 24.90
C TYR A 201 52.16 -20.56 24.19
N LEU A 202 50.88 -20.16 24.04
CA LEU A 202 49.87 -20.93 23.31
C LEU A 202 50.23 -21.10 21.83
N ALA A 203 50.75 -20.06 21.17
CA ALA A 203 51.21 -20.13 19.79
C ALA A 203 52.41 -21.08 19.61
N PHE A 204 53.35 -21.11 20.56
CA PHE A 204 54.46 -22.06 20.54
C PHE A 204 54.01 -23.49 20.81
N LEU A 205 53.17 -23.70 21.83
CA LEU A 205 52.66 -25.02 22.21
C LEU A 205 51.79 -25.64 21.12
N SER A 206 50.89 -24.86 20.50
CA SER A 206 50.11 -25.30 19.33
C SER A 206 51.02 -25.76 18.20
N LYS A 207 52.09 -25.02 17.91
CA LYS A 207 53.09 -25.37 16.90
C LYS A 207 53.89 -26.62 17.25
N ALA A 208 54.30 -26.79 18.50
CA ALA A 208 55.00 -27.98 18.98
C ALA A 208 54.14 -29.24 18.80
N ARG A 209 52.84 -29.16 19.14
CA ARG A 209 51.87 -30.25 18.91
C ARG A 209 51.71 -30.61 17.43
N ILE A 210 51.63 -29.60 16.56
CA ILE A 210 51.48 -29.81 15.11
C ILE A 210 52.72 -30.48 14.51
N SER A 211 53.90 -30.10 14.97
CA SER A 211 55.16 -30.56 14.38
C SER A 211 55.45 -32.04 14.69
N HIS A 212 55.09 -32.52 15.89
CA HIS A 212 55.37 -33.88 16.36
C HIS A 212 54.20 -34.45 17.20
N PRO A 213 53.06 -34.82 16.61
CA PRO A 213 51.81 -35.10 17.35
C PRO A 213 51.82 -36.37 18.20
N HIS A 214 52.61 -37.40 17.84
CA HIS A 214 52.62 -38.71 18.51
C HIS A 214 53.92 -39.01 19.27
N GLU A 215 54.80 -38.03 19.39
CA GLU A 215 56.08 -38.17 20.08
C GLU A 215 56.02 -37.51 21.47
N SER A 216 57.00 -37.80 22.32
CA SER A 216 57.08 -37.27 23.69
C SER A 216 56.99 -35.73 23.77
N GLN A 217 57.40 -35.04 22.71
CA GLN A 217 57.29 -33.59 22.61
C GLN A 217 55.85 -33.11 22.38
N GLY A 218 55.08 -33.84 21.58
CA GLY A 218 53.67 -33.56 21.36
C GLY A 218 52.83 -33.80 22.62
N THR A 219 53.13 -34.86 23.38
CA THR A 219 52.47 -35.15 24.66
C THR A 219 52.80 -34.09 25.71
N ASN A 220 54.07 -33.71 25.87
CA ASN A 220 54.48 -32.66 26.79
C ASN A 220 53.86 -31.30 26.42
N ALA A 221 53.78 -30.99 25.11
CA ALA A 221 53.13 -29.78 24.62
C ALA A 221 51.63 -29.77 24.96
N ARG A 222 50.96 -30.92 24.86
CA ARG A 222 49.55 -31.07 25.21
C ARG A 222 49.32 -30.86 26.71
N GLU A 223 50.07 -31.53 27.57
CA GLU A 223 49.97 -31.39 29.03
C GLU A 223 50.24 -29.94 29.49
N ALA A 224 51.30 -29.31 28.94
CA ALA A 224 51.60 -27.92 29.23
C ALA A 224 50.49 -26.96 28.75
N SER A 225 49.83 -27.27 27.62
CA SER A 225 48.71 -26.45 27.12
C SER A 225 47.49 -26.56 28.03
N VAL A 226 47.15 -27.76 28.50
CA VAL A 226 46.02 -27.97 29.43
C VAL A 226 46.25 -27.23 30.75
N LEU A 227 47.45 -27.37 31.34
CA LEU A 227 47.80 -26.67 32.58
C LEU A 227 47.80 -25.14 32.42
N LEU A 228 48.30 -24.64 31.30
CA LEU A 228 48.28 -23.21 31.01
C LEU A 228 46.84 -22.69 30.85
N CYS A 229 46.01 -23.39 30.08
CA CYS A 229 44.60 -23.05 29.89
C CYS A 229 43.83 -23.03 31.21
N GLN A 230 44.00 -24.05 32.06
CA GLN A 230 43.35 -24.11 33.36
C GLN A 230 43.73 -22.91 34.27
N ARG A 231 45.02 -22.55 34.31
CA ARG A 231 45.48 -21.39 35.10
C ARG A 231 44.96 -20.07 34.54
N VAL A 232 44.97 -19.90 33.22
CA VAL A 232 44.44 -18.71 32.56
C VAL A 232 42.96 -18.54 32.85
N LEU A 233 42.18 -19.63 32.80
CA LEU A 233 40.75 -19.60 33.13
C LEU A 233 40.50 -19.29 34.60
N ASN A 234 41.28 -19.86 35.52
CA ASN A 234 41.18 -19.53 36.94
C ASN A 234 41.52 -18.06 37.23
N HIS A 235 42.53 -17.50 36.54
CA HIS A 235 42.86 -16.09 36.65
C HIS A 235 41.76 -15.21 36.07
N PHE A 236 41.29 -15.53 34.86
CA PHE A 236 40.21 -14.82 34.17
C PHE A 236 38.92 -14.75 35.00
N ASN A 237 38.51 -15.88 35.58
CA ASN A 237 37.33 -15.96 36.45
C ASN A 237 37.50 -15.24 37.79
N GLY A 238 38.74 -14.97 38.21
CA GLY A 238 39.03 -14.18 39.41
C GLY A 238 39.01 -12.66 39.19
N LEU A 239 38.96 -12.20 37.93
CA LEU A 239 38.88 -10.78 37.59
C LEU A 239 37.44 -10.28 37.75
N VAL A 240 37.28 -9.15 38.46
CA VAL A 240 35.96 -8.55 38.72
C VAL A 240 35.63 -7.45 37.71
N GLU A 241 36.64 -6.74 37.18
CA GLU A 241 36.43 -5.63 36.25
C GLU A 241 36.34 -6.09 34.78
N VAL A 242 35.30 -5.64 34.07
CA VAL A 242 35.07 -5.93 32.64
C VAL A 242 36.22 -5.43 31.76
N THR A 243 36.89 -4.34 32.15
CA THR A 243 38.06 -3.77 31.47
C THR A 243 39.29 -4.68 31.57
N GLU A 244 39.50 -5.30 32.73
CA GLU A 244 40.59 -6.25 32.94
C GLU A 244 40.32 -7.57 32.21
N GLN A 245 39.07 -8.06 32.28
CA GLN A 245 38.64 -9.24 31.52
C GLN A 245 38.77 -9.05 30.00
N ALA A 246 38.46 -7.84 29.49
CA ALA A 246 38.55 -7.53 28.07
C ALA A 246 39.95 -7.74 27.48
N ALA A 247 41.01 -7.49 28.27
CA ALA A 247 42.39 -7.75 27.86
C ALA A 247 42.62 -9.25 27.61
N TRP A 248 42.00 -10.14 28.39
CA TRP A 248 42.19 -11.59 28.27
C TRP A 248 41.37 -12.27 27.17
N VAL A 249 40.42 -11.56 26.55
CA VAL A 249 39.56 -12.11 25.48
C VAL A 249 40.33 -12.71 24.29
N PRO A 250 41.39 -12.08 23.73
CA PRO A 250 42.15 -12.67 22.63
C PRO A 250 42.79 -14.02 22.99
N VAL A 251 43.17 -14.20 24.27
CA VAL A 251 43.70 -15.47 24.79
C VAL A 251 42.62 -16.54 24.74
N LEU A 252 41.42 -16.24 25.23
CA LEU A 252 40.29 -17.17 25.20
C LEU A 252 39.86 -17.52 23.77
N SER A 253 39.78 -16.53 22.87
CA SER A 253 39.51 -16.75 21.44
C SER A 253 40.50 -17.74 20.81
N LYS A 254 41.79 -17.62 21.14
CA LYS A 254 42.82 -18.55 20.65
C LYS A 254 42.63 -19.96 21.21
N ILE A 255 42.27 -20.10 22.48
CA ILE A 255 41.98 -21.40 23.11
C ILE A 255 40.78 -22.07 22.43
N LEU A 256 39.68 -21.35 22.23
CA LEU A 256 38.47 -21.85 21.57
C LEU A 256 38.72 -22.26 20.11
N LYS A 257 39.56 -21.51 19.38
CA LYS A 257 39.99 -21.88 18.02
C LYS A 257 40.79 -23.18 18.00
N GLU A 258 41.68 -23.40 18.98
CA GLU A 258 42.42 -24.68 19.09
C GLU A 258 41.49 -25.86 19.42
N GLU A 259 40.47 -25.65 20.25
CA GLU A 259 39.41 -26.66 20.50
C GLU A 259 38.63 -27.00 19.24
N SER A 260 38.16 -25.99 18.52
CA SER A 260 37.39 -26.18 17.28
C SER A 260 38.18 -26.93 16.21
N ALA A 261 39.52 -26.85 16.25
CA ALA A 261 40.42 -27.62 15.39
C ALA A 261 40.66 -29.06 15.87
N GLY A 262 39.93 -29.54 16.88
CA GLY A 262 39.98 -30.92 17.39
C GLY A 262 41.19 -31.25 18.27
N ARG A 263 41.86 -30.24 18.85
CA ARG A 263 43.16 -30.40 19.52
C ARG A 263 43.09 -30.61 21.05
N SER A 264 41.89 -30.71 21.64
CA SER A 264 41.58 -31.03 23.05
C SER A 264 42.60 -30.48 24.06
N VAL A 265 42.45 -29.20 24.36
CA VAL A 265 43.26 -28.35 25.24
C VAL A 265 42.52 -28.02 26.55
N LEU A 266 41.20 -28.10 26.55
CA LEU A 266 40.33 -27.94 27.71
C LEU A 266 40.02 -29.31 28.32
N ASP A 267 40.10 -29.39 29.64
CA ASP A 267 39.55 -30.49 30.43
C ASP A 267 38.10 -30.18 30.85
N ASP A 268 37.39 -31.18 31.38
CA ASP A 268 35.99 -31.01 31.81
C ASP A 268 35.83 -29.88 32.85
N SER A 269 36.82 -29.69 33.75
CA SER A 269 36.79 -28.65 34.77
C SER A 269 36.90 -27.23 34.19
N SER A 270 37.72 -27.06 33.14
CA SER A 270 37.83 -25.81 32.39
C SER A 270 36.57 -25.49 31.59
N ILE A 271 35.93 -26.53 31.02
CA ILE A 271 34.64 -26.38 30.32
C ILE A 271 33.55 -25.93 31.29
N ASP A 272 33.43 -26.56 32.46
CA ASP A 272 32.43 -26.19 33.47
C ASP A 272 32.63 -24.74 33.97
N SER A 273 33.90 -24.32 34.13
CA SER A 273 34.27 -22.95 34.51
C SER A 273 33.87 -21.92 33.44
N LEU A 274 34.04 -22.25 32.16
CA LEU A 274 33.61 -21.40 31.04
C LEU A 274 32.08 -21.36 30.92
N VAL A 275 31.39 -22.48 31.16
CA VAL A 275 29.92 -22.52 31.19
C VAL A 275 29.38 -21.62 32.30
N GLN A 276 30.02 -21.61 33.47
CA GLN A 276 29.66 -20.70 34.55
C GLN A 276 29.84 -19.23 34.15
N PHE A 277 30.97 -18.88 33.53
CA PHE A 277 31.20 -17.54 33.00
C PHE A 277 30.15 -17.11 31.97
N CYS A 278 29.83 -17.99 31.02
CA CYS A 278 28.81 -17.75 29.99
C CYS A 278 27.43 -17.46 30.60
N ARG A 279 27.10 -18.05 31.75
CA ARG A 279 25.83 -17.86 32.44
C ARG A 279 25.81 -16.59 33.30
N ASP A 280 26.87 -16.36 34.08
CA ASP A 280 26.83 -15.41 35.19
C ASP A 280 27.35 -14.01 34.80
N PHE A 281 28.26 -13.90 33.81
CA PHE A 281 28.97 -12.64 33.50
C PHE A 281 28.91 -12.20 32.03
N LEU A 282 28.93 -13.15 31.10
CA LEU A 282 28.92 -12.86 29.66
C LEU A 282 27.72 -12.01 29.20
N PRO A 283 26.47 -12.25 29.67
CA PRO A 283 25.31 -11.47 29.22
C PRO A 283 25.44 -9.98 29.56
N ASP A 284 25.80 -9.66 30.81
CA ASP A 284 25.92 -8.27 31.29
C ASP A 284 27.03 -7.53 30.52
N ALA A 285 28.14 -8.19 30.19
CA ALA A 285 29.25 -7.60 29.45
C ALA A 285 28.92 -7.36 27.96
N VAL A 286 28.18 -8.28 27.33
CA VAL A 286 27.73 -8.15 25.94
C VAL A 286 26.69 -7.03 25.82
N TRP A 287 25.64 -7.06 26.63
CA TRP A 287 24.59 -6.04 26.62
C TRP A 287 25.05 -4.68 27.18
N GLY A 288 26.14 -4.66 27.96
CA GLY A 288 26.86 -3.46 28.37
C GLY A 288 27.72 -2.81 27.28
N GLY A 289 27.79 -3.40 26.07
CA GLY A 289 28.46 -2.81 24.90
C GLY A 289 29.95 -3.12 24.76
N SER A 290 30.46 -4.13 25.47
CA SER A 290 31.88 -4.51 25.37
C SER A 290 32.20 -5.26 24.08
N ARG A 291 32.86 -4.58 23.13
CA ARG A 291 33.26 -5.16 21.83
C ARG A 291 34.09 -6.46 21.96
N PRO A 292 35.05 -6.57 22.90
CA PRO A 292 35.79 -7.82 23.11
C PRO A 292 34.87 -8.97 23.53
N HIS A 293 34.00 -8.78 24.52
CA HIS A 293 33.08 -9.82 24.99
C HIS A 293 32.05 -10.22 23.92
N TYR A 294 31.60 -9.27 23.10
CA TYR A 294 30.80 -9.57 21.91
C TYR A 294 31.55 -10.48 20.92
N SER A 295 32.82 -10.17 20.61
CA SER A 295 33.63 -11.05 19.73
C SER A 295 33.88 -12.43 20.35
N LEU A 296 34.08 -12.50 21.67
CA LEU A 296 34.23 -13.75 22.39
C LEU A 296 32.95 -14.60 22.31
N PHE A 297 31.79 -13.97 22.47
CA PHE A 297 30.50 -14.64 22.28
C PHE A 297 30.41 -15.25 20.87
N LEU A 298 30.70 -14.50 19.82
CA LEU A 298 30.70 -15.03 18.44
C LEU A 298 31.66 -16.20 18.24
N ASP A 299 32.86 -16.14 18.85
CA ASP A 299 33.83 -17.25 18.83
C ASP A 299 33.31 -18.48 19.59
N ILE A 300 32.65 -18.30 20.74
CA ILE A 300 32.00 -19.37 21.52
C ILE A 300 30.93 -20.07 20.68
N LEU A 301 30.13 -19.30 19.95
CA LEU A 301 29.07 -19.85 19.08
C LEU A 301 29.62 -20.70 17.94
N HIS A 302 30.82 -20.38 17.44
CA HIS A 302 31.51 -21.16 16.40
C HIS A 302 32.18 -22.43 16.95
N THR A 303 32.23 -22.64 18.27
CA THR A 303 32.88 -23.82 18.84
C THR A 303 32.09 -25.11 18.59
N ALA A 304 32.82 -26.21 18.38
CA ALA A 304 32.25 -27.56 18.26
C ALA A 304 31.82 -28.16 19.62
N VAL A 305 32.00 -27.43 20.72
CA VAL A 305 31.69 -27.90 22.08
C VAL A 305 30.25 -27.53 22.42
N ASP A 306 29.32 -28.47 22.21
CA ASP A 306 27.88 -28.23 22.43
C ASP A 306 27.56 -27.87 23.89
N ARG A 307 28.34 -28.38 24.85
CA ARG A 307 28.23 -28.03 26.28
C ARG A 307 28.48 -26.54 26.57
N LEU A 308 29.13 -25.80 25.67
CA LEU A 308 29.46 -24.38 25.85
C LEU A 308 28.56 -23.47 25.02
N ALA A 309 28.34 -23.81 23.75
CA ALA A 309 27.57 -22.97 22.83
C ALA A 309 26.08 -22.84 23.23
N SER A 310 25.44 -23.93 23.65
CA SER A 310 24.01 -23.91 24.00
C SER A 310 23.72 -23.10 25.28
N PRO A 311 24.46 -23.26 26.39
CA PRO A 311 24.26 -22.42 27.58
C PRO A 311 24.59 -20.94 27.34
N ALA A 312 25.60 -20.63 26.52
CA ALA A 312 25.93 -19.26 26.16
C ALA A 312 24.81 -18.59 25.37
N TRP A 313 24.20 -19.31 24.41
CA TRP A 313 23.02 -18.85 23.69
C TRP A 313 21.87 -18.51 24.63
N VAL A 314 21.50 -19.42 25.54
CA VAL A 314 20.38 -19.23 26.47
C VAL A 314 20.66 -18.06 27.43
N ALA A 315 21.87 -17.94 27.96
CA ALA A 315 22.19 -16.89 28.92
C ALA A 315 22.21 -15.48 28.29
N VAL A 316 22.76 -15.34 27.07
CA VAL A 316 22.83 -14.03 26.39
C VAL A 316 21.48 -13.64 25.78
N MET A 317 20.70 -14.62 25.31
CA MET A 317 19.40 -14.42 24.67
C MET A 317 18.21 -14.46 25.65
N ASP A 318 18.42 -14.30 26.96
CA ASP A 318 17.34 -14.03 27.92
C ASP A 318 16.79 -12.62 27.70
N LEU A 319 15.96 -12.48 26.66
CA LEU A 319 15.44 -11.19 26.20
C LEU A 319 14.54 -10.55 27.26
N ASP A 320 13.82 -11.35 28.05
CA ASP A 320 12.95 -10.87 29.12
C ASP A 320 13.75 -10.09 30.19
N LYS A 321 14.98 -10.53 30.49
CA LYS A 321 15.87 -9.84 31.46
C LYS A 321 16.60 -8.64 30.88
N TYR A 322 17.08 -8.73 29.64
CA TYR A 322 18.07 -7.78 29.10
C TYR A 322 17.51 -6.72 28.14
N VAL A 323 16.29 -6.93 27.64
CA VAL A 323 15.72 -6.16 26.52
C VAL A 323 14.53 -5.27 26.93
N ALA A 324 14.13 -5.27 28.21
CA ALA A 324 13.03 -4.44 28.73
C ALA A 324 13.20 -2.92 28.49
N GLU A 325 14.42 -2.43 28.26
CA GLU A 325 14.71 -1.07 27.79
C GLU A 325 15.65 -1.13 26.55
N LEU A 326 15.07 -1.14 25.35
CA LEU A 326 15.79 -1.16 24.07
C LEU A 326 16.43 0.21 23.77
N THR A 327 17.64 0.42 24.27
CA THR A 327 18.51 1.51 23.79
C THR A 327 19.03 1.20 22.39
N THR A 328 19.41 2.22 21.62
CA THR A 328 19.96 2.08 20.25
C THR A 328 21.19 1.16 20.20
N ALA A 329 22.01 1.17 21.26
CA ALA A 329 23.15 0.27 21.40
C ALA A 329 22.72 -1.20 21.48
N LYS A 330 21.72 -1.52 22.31
CA LYS A 330 21.17 -2.88 22.44
C LYS A 330 20.51 -3.36 21.14
N HIS A 331 19.80 -2.49 20.43
CA HIS A 331 19.24 -2.81 19.11
C HIS A 331 20.33 -3.26 18.11
N SER A 332 21.42 -2.51 18.01
CA SER A 332 22.54 -2.85 17.11
C SER A 332 23.23 -4.16 17.45
N ILE A 333 23.33 -4.49 18.75
CA ILE A 333 23.89 -5.75 19.23
C ILE A 333 22.98 -6.91 18.81
N LEU A 334 21.67 -6.80 19.07
CA LEU A 334 20.71 -7.86 18.74
C LEU A 334 20.62 -8.11 17.23
N SER A 335 20.49 -7.04 16.42
CA SER A 335 20.49 -7.14 14.96
C SER A 335 21.77 -7.82 14.44
N GLY A 336 22.94 -7.44 14.99
CA GLY A 336 24.21 -8.08 14.64
C GLY A 336 24.29 -9.56 15.02
N ILE A 337 23.72 -9.97 16.16
CA ILE A 337 23.64 -11.39 16.57
C ILE A 337 22.76 -12.18 15.60
N LEU A 338 21.60 -11.63 15.22
CA LEU A 338 20.65 -12.29 14.31
C LEU A 338 21.20 -12.42 12.89
N ASP A 339 21.84 -11.37 12.34
CA ASP A 339 22.51 -11.43 11.02
C ASP A 339 23.67 -12.45 11.02
N TYR A 340 24.44 -12.51 12.12
CA TYR A 340 25.48 -13.53 12.26
C TYR A 340 24.90 -14.95 12.31
N ALA A 341 23.81 -15.16 13.03
CA ALA A 341 23.12 -16.44 13.09
C ALA A 341 22.54 -16.87 11.72
N ALA A 342 22.03 -15.92 10.93
CA ALA A 342 21.55 -16.18 9.56
C ALA A 342 22.67 -16.69 8.64
N LYS A 343 23.90 -16.17 8.79
CA LYS A 343 25.07 -16.55 7.98
C LYS A 343 25.62 -17.95 8.30
N LEU A 344 25.45 -18.43 9.53
CA LEU A 344 26.01 -19.68 10.00
C LEU A 344 25.07 -20.90 9.85
N ASP A 345 23.82 -20.72 9.43
CA ASP A 345 22.78 -21.77 9.39
C ASP A 345 22.67 -22.57 10.71
N ALA A 346 22.96 -21.93 11.85
CA ALA A 346 23.06 -22.57 13.16
C ALA A 346 21.71 -22.76 13.88
N SER A 347 20.70 -23.29 13.17
CA SER A 347 19.30 -23.36 13.62
C SER A 347 19.05 -24.31 14.81
N SER A 348 19.93 -25.26 15.07
CA SER A 348 19.75 -26.28 16.12
C SER A 348 20.08 -25.80 17.54
N LYS A 349 20.67 -24.60 17.69
CA LYS A 349 21.22 -24.11 18.97
C LYS A 349 20.49 -22.88 19.55
N LEU A 350 19.50 -22.34 18.85
CA LEU A 350 18.78 -21.11 19.23
C LEU A 350 17.60 -21.39 20.20
N PRO A 351 17.37 -20.53 21.22
CA PRO A 351 16.20 -20.60 22.07
C PRO A 351 14.95 -20.06 21.35
N LYS A 352 14.33 -20.90 20.50
CA LYS A 352 13.22 -20.50 19.62
C LYS A 352 12.05 -19.85 20.39
N LEU A 353 11.67 -20.37 21.56
CA LEU A 353 10.53 -19.88 22.34
C LEU A 353 10.68 -18.45 22.90
N GLU A 354 11.89 -18.02 23.21
CA GLU A 354 12.18 -16.67 23.71
C GLU A 354 12.18 -15.66 22.55
N ILE A 355 12.76 -16.07 21.42
CA ILE A 355 12.73 -15.32 20.16
C ILE A 355 11.29 -15.17 19.67
N ASP A 356 10.49 -16.25 19.73
CA ASP A 356 9.08 -16.25 19.35
C ASP A 356 8.28 -15.17 20.10
N ARG A 357 8.43 -15.10 21.44
CA ARG A 357 7.75 -14.08 22.27
C ARG A 357 8.22 -12.66 21.95
N PHE A 358 9.52 -12.48 21.77
CA PHE A 358 10.11 -11.17 21.51
C PHE A 358 9.72 -10.61 20.13
N VAL A 359 9.77 -11.43 19.09
CA VAL A 359 9.43 -11.03 17.71
C VAL A 359 7.95 -10.64 17.62
N LEU A 360 7.05 -11.37 18.28
CA LEU A 360 5.64 -11.00 18.35
C LEU A 360 5.44 -9.63 19.02
N GLY A 361 6.09 -9.37 20.15
CA GLY A 361 6.03 -8.06 20.81
C GLY A 361 6.63 -6.92 19.98
N CYS A 362 7.72 -7.18 19.25
CA CYS A 362 8.33 -6.20 18.34
C CYS A 362 7.42 -5.87 17.16
N LEU A 363 6.74 -6.87 16.59
CA LEU A 363 5.81 -6.69 15.47
C LEU A 363 4.63 -5.79 15.87
N GLU A 364 4.03 -6.04 17.04
CA GLU A 364 2.93 -5.22 17.56
C GLU A 364 3.37 -3.75 17.78
N GLN A 365 4.58 -3.54 18.32
CA GLN A 365 5.13 -2.19 18.51
C GLN A 365 5.50 -1.50 17.18
N HIS A 366 5.99 -2.26 16.20
CA HIS A 366 6.36 -1.75 14.88
C HIS A 366 5.13 -1.24 14.12
N LEU A 367 4.03 -2.00 14.14
CA LEU A 367 2.75 -1.60 13.56
C LEU A 367 2.09 -0.45 14.35
N GLY A 368 2.41 -0.33 15.64
CA GLY A 368 1.86 0.65 16.56
C GLY A 368 2.26 2.11 16.29
N SER A 369 3.54 2.40 15.96
CA SER A 369 4.09 3.70 15.47
C SER A 369 5.65 3.79 15.49
N SER A 370 6.39 2.75 15.89
CA SER A 370 7.85 2.84 16.05
C SER A 370 8.63 2.18 14.89
N PRO A 371 9.44 2.92 14.10
CA PRO A 371 10.27 2.33 13.04
C PRO A 371 11.50 1.57 13.59
N THR A 372 11.67 1.53 14.91
CA THR A 372 12.89 1.03 15.59
C THR A 372 13.16 -0.46 15.44
N PHE A 373 12.21 -1.25 14.92
CA PHE A 373 12.29 -2.71 14.88
C PHE A 373 12.32 -3.30 13.46
N HIS A 374 12.39 -2.46 12.43
CA HIS A 374 12.33 -2.90 11.03
C HIS A 374 13.43 -3.92 10.69
N ASP A 375 14.68 -3.60 11.04
CA ASP A 375 15.85 -4.46 10.75
C ASP A 375 15.72 -5.86 11.38
N ILE A 376 15.14 -5.95 12.59
CA ILE A 376 14.96 -7.23 13.30
C ILE A 376 13.86 -8.06 12.63
N ILE A 377 12.75 -7.43 12.26
CA ILE A 377 11.63 -8.09 11.57
C ILE A 377 12.10 -8.56 10.19
N GLU A 378 12.81 -7.71 9.44
CA GLU A 378 13.36 -8.04 8.11
C GLU A 378 14.31 -9.25 8.18
N VAL A 379 15.30 -9.23 9.09
CA VAL A 379 16.24 -10.34 9.25
C VAL A 379 15.52 -11.64 9.62
N THR A 380 14.51 -11.57 10.50
CA THR A 380 13.70 -12.74 10.89
C THR A 380 12.88 -13.29 9.73
N LEU A 381 12.31 -12.40 8.91
CA LEU A 381 11.49 -12.77 7.75
C LEU A 381 12.31 -13.21 6.53
N THR A 382 13.60 -12.90 6.42
CA THR A 382 14.44 -13.45 5.33
C THR A 382 14.60 -14.98 5.39
N ARG A 383 14.61 -15.57 6.59
CA ARG A 383 14.73 -17.03 6.81
C ARG A 383 14.01 -17.46 8.10
N PRO A 384 12.66 -17.41 8.15
CA PRO A 384 11.90 -17.62 9.38
C PRO A 384 12.12 -19.00 10.00
N GLN A 385 12.34 -20.03 9.17
CA GLN A 385 12.56 -21.41 9.63
C GLN A 385 13.80 -21.57 10.56
N LEU A 386 14.78 -20.65 10.45
CA LEU A 386 15.97 -20.66 11.30
C LEU A 386 15.68 -20.11 12.71
N PHE A 387 14.77 -19.15 12.83
CA PHE A 387 14.62 -18.32 14.03
C PHE A 387 13.34 -18.62 14.82
N ILE A 388 12.22 -18.79 14.13
CA ILE A 388 10.88 -18.87 14.72
C ILE A 388 10.20 -20.20 14.40
N GLN A 389 9.25 -20.58 15.25
CA GLN A 389 8.41 -21.75 15.00
C GLN A 389 7.35 -21.46 13.94
N THR A 390 6.88 -22.51 13.25
CA THR A 390 5.79 -22.40 12.27
C THR A 390 4.51 -21.81 12.88
N GLU A 391 4.22 -22.13 14.14
CA GLU A 391 3.09 -21.56 14.88
C GLU A 391 3.25 -20.03 15.08
N THR A 392 4.46 -19.57 15.40
CA THR A 392 4.77 -18.15 15.53
C THR A 392 4.62 -17.41 14.20
N LEU A 393 5.08 -18.03 13.10
CA LEU A 393 4.92 -17.46 11.76
C LEU A 393 3.43 -17.23 11.40
N ARG A 394 2.54 -18.16 11.79
CA ARG A 394 1.09 -17.99 11.61
C ARG A 394 0.53 -16.86 12.47
N ARG A 395 0.92 -16.77 13.74
CA ARG A 395 0.49 -15.67 14.63
C ARG A 395 0.97 -14.30 14.15
N MET A 396 2.19 -14.23 13.62
CA MET A 396 2.69 -13.01 12.98
C MET A 396 1.83 -12.62 11.78
N PHE A 397 1.46 -13.59 10.93
CA PHE A 397 0.52 -13.35 9.83
C PHE A 397 -0.85 -12.87 10.34
N ASP A 398 -1.40 -13.44 11.41
CA ASP A 398 -2.65 -12.96 12.01
C ASP A 398 -2.57 -11.48 12.43
N ILE A 399 -1.46 -11.06 13.03
CA ILE A 399 -1.23 -9.66 13.43
C ILE A 399 -1.16 -8.75 12.19
N VAL A 400 -0.40 -9.15 11.16
CA VAL A 400 -0.24 -8.38 9.92
C VAL A 400 -1.57 -8.29 9.14
N ALA A 401 -2.31 -9.38 9.05
CA ALA A 401 -3.62 -9.43 8.39
C ALA A 401 -4.66 -8.55 9.11
N ASN A 402 -4.64 -8.52 10.44
CA ASN A 402 -5.51 -7.64 11.22
C ASN A 402 -5.19 -6.16 10.97
N GLU A 403 -3.92 -5.78 10.92
CA GLU A 403 -3.54 -4.40 10.59
C GLU A 403 -3.90 -4.07 9.13
N LEU A 404 -3.73 -5.01 8.18
CA LEU A 404 -4.14 -4.83 6.79
C LEU A 404 -5.65 -4.52 6.69
N ASN A 405 -6.50 -5.27 7.38
CA ASN A 405 -7.94 -5.03 7.46
C ASN A 405 -8.27 -3.60 7.95
N VAL A 406 -7.56 -3.12 8.98
CA VAL A 406 -7.72 -1.75 9.49
C VAL A 406 -7.35 -0.72 8.43
N GLN A 407 -6.20 -0.86 7.76
CA GLN A 407 -5.77 0.07 6.72
C GLN A 407 -6.69 0.02 5.49
N THR A 408 -7.16 -1.15 5.08
CA THR A 408 -8.11 -1.31 3.95
C THR A 408 -9.45 -0.63 4.24
N LYS A 409 -9.98 -0.74 5.47
CA LYS A 409 -11.22 -0.03 5.85
C LYS A 409 -11.04 1.49 5.81
N LEU A 410 -9.91 1.99 6.28
CA LEU A 410 -9.60 3.42 6.23
C LEU A 410 -9.42 3.91 4.77
N LEU A 411 -8.82 3.10 3.91
CA LEU A 411 -8.70 3.38 2.47
C LEU A 411 -10.08 3.59 1.82
N LEU A 412 -11.05 2.74 2.16
CA LEU A 412 -12.42 2.84 1.62
C LEU A 412 -13.17 4.10 2.09
N GLN A 413 -12.98 4.52 3.35
CA GLN A 413 -13.71 5.63 3.98
C GLN A 413 -13.11 7.03 3.71
N SER A 414 -11.80 7.17 3.52
CA SER A 414 -11.15 8.47 3.34
C SER A 414 -9.96 8.42 2.37
N PRO A 415 -10.17 8.64 1.05
CA PRO A 415 -9.10 8.52 0.05
C PRO A 415 -8.14 9.72 0.01
N GLN A 416 -8.55 10.89 0.52
CA GLN A 416 -7.80 12.14 0.36
C GLN A 416 -6.83 12.40 1.52
N SER A 417 -5.65 11.79 1.43
CA SER A 417 -4.36 12.46 1.62
C SER A 417 -3.21 11.45 1.54
N SER A 418 -2.68 11.22 0.32
CA SER A 418 -1.39 10.57 0.05
C SER A 418 -1.12 9.26 0.82
N ILE A 419 -1.66 8.13 0.32
CA ILE A 419 -1.35 6.72 0.68
C ILE A 419 -0.87 6.52 2.12
N GLN A 420 -1.73 5.97 2.98
CA GLN A 420 -1.40 5.70 4.38
C GLN A 420 0.00 5.07 4.49
N PRO A 421 0.97 5.70 5.18
CA PRO A 421 2.36 5.23 5.22
C PRO A 421 2.47 3.81 5.77
N LYS A 422 1.47 3.38 6.55
CA LYS A 422 1.35 2.01 7.03
C LYS A 422 1.01 1.00 5.94
N LEU A 423 0.25 1.34 4.90
CA LEU A 423 -0.04 0.40 3.80
C LEU A 423 1.24 0.03 3.03
N HIS A 424 2.15 1.00 2.85
CA HIS A 424 3.48 0.76 2.28
C HIS A 424 4.35 -0.20 3.11
N LEU A 425 4.07 -0.34 4.41
CA LEU A 425 4.77 -1.24 5.31
C LEU A 425 4.09 -2.61 5.38
N VAL A 426 2.77 -2.63 5.61
CA VAL A 426 1.98 -3.84 5.89
C VAL A 426 1.86 -4.72 4.66
N LEU A 427 1.68 -4.14 3.47
CA LEU A 427 1.44 -4.92 2.25
C LEU A 427 2.65 -5.77 1.82
N PRO A 428 3.90 -5.23 1.75
CA PRO A 428 5.08 -6.07 1.52
C PRO A 428 5.31 -7.12 2.60
N MET A 429 5.06 -6.80 3.88
CA MET A 429 5.17 -7.79 4.95
C MET A 429 4.18 -8.94 4.78
N CYS A 430 2.92 -8.63 4.43
CA CYS A 430 1.90 -9.63 4.14
C CYS A 430 2.33 -10.56 2.99
N ASN A 431 2.88 -9.99 1.92
CA ASN A 431 3.39 -10.76 0.77
C ASN A 431 4.49 -11.75 1.19
N VAL A 432 5.50 -11.26 1.92
CA VAL A 432 6.62 -12.11 2.39
C VAL A 432 6.12 -13.21 3.33
N HIS A 433 5.15 -12.93 4.20
CA HIS A 433 4.53 -13.94 5.05
C HIS A 433 3.82 -15.03 4.23
N LEU A 434 3.04 -14.65 3.21
CA LEU A 434 2.32 -15.60 2.35
C LEU A 434 3.28 -16.49 1.55
N GLN A 435 4.38 -15.93 1.01
CA GLN A 435 5.41 -16.71 0.31
C GLN A 435 6.01 -17.81 1.20
N HIS A 436 6.35 -17.48 2.45
CA HIS A 436 6.89 -18.48 3.39
C HIS A 436 5.85 -19.51 3.85
N LEU A 437 4.57 -19.13 3.90
CA LEU A 437 3.49 -20.05 4.22
C LEU A 437 3.19 -21.00 3.06
N GLU A 438 3.41 -20.60 1.81
CA GLU A 438 3.31 -21.47 0.62
C GLU A 438 4.32 -22.62 0.64
N GLU A 439 5.55 -22.37 1.13
CA GLU A 439 6.58 -23.40 1.28
C GLU A 439 6.25 -24.45 2.37
N LEU A 440 5.34 -24.12 3.29
CA LEU A 440 4.97 -24.96 4.43
C LEU A 440 3.64 -25.66 4.15
N ALA A 441 3.60 -27.00 4.28
CA ALA A 441 2.37 -27.75 4.05
C ALA A 441 1.19 -27.21 4.91
N PRO A 442 0.00 -26.97 4.32
CA PRO A 442 -1.10 -26.31 5.01
C PRO A 442 -1.67 -27.23 6.09
N ALA A 443 -1.37 -26.95 7.35
CA ALA A 443 -2.14 -27.52 8.46
C ALA A 443 -3.52 -26.85 8.46
N GLN A 444 -4.57 -27.66 8.34
CA GLN A 444 -5.96 -27.21 8.22
C GLN A 444 -6.52 -26.75 9.58
N GLU A 445 -5.97 -25.68 10.14
CA GLU A 445 -6.52 -25.03 11.34
C GLU A 445 -7.61 -24.03 10.94
N SER A 446 -8.78 -24.11 11.58
CA SER A 446 -9.95 -23.29 11.23
C SER A 446 -9.74 -21.80 11.49
N SER A 447 -8.96 -21.43 12.51
CA SER A 447 -8.59 -20.04 12.81
C SER A 447 -7.76 -19.44 11.68
N PHE A 448 -6.72 -20.16 11.22
CA PHE A 448 -5.85 -19.69 10.14
C PHE A 448 -6.62 -19.50 8.82
N ILE A 449 -7.53 -20.42 8.49
CA ILE A 449 -8.38 -20.29 7.29
C ILE A 449 -9.25 -19.03 7.37
N SER A 450 -9.75 -18.66 8.55
CA SER A 450 -10.54 -17.44 8.73
C SER A 450 -9.72 -16.17 8.54
N THR A 451 -8.48 -16.12 9.07
CA THR A 451 -7.55 -15.01 8.83
C THR A 451 -7.18 -14.93 7.36
N LEU A 452 -6.86 -16.06 6.72
CA LEU A 452 -6.49 -16.11 5.30
C LEU A 452 -7.65 -15.63 4.41
N LYS A 453 -8.89 -16.01 4.76
CA LYS A 453 -10.09 -15.49 4.09
C LYS A 453 -10.17 -13.97 4.18
N GLN A 454 -10.01 -13.42 5.38
CA GLN A 454 -10.07 -11.97 5.60
C GLN A 454 -8.96 -11.24 4.83
N ALA A 455 -7.71 -11.73 4.93
CA ALA A 455 -6.57 -11.19 4.21
C ALA A 455 -6.79 -11.22 2.68
N ALA A 456 -7.33 -12.30 2.12
CA ALA A 456 -7.65 -12.38 0.70
C ALA A 456 -8.69 -11.33 0.26
N VAL A 457 -9.72 -11.09 1.07
CA VAL A 457 -10.72 -10.03 0.82
C VAL A 457 -10.09 -8.64 0.89
N ASP A 458 -9.21 -8.40 1.86
CA ASP A 458 -8.52 -7.13 2.02
C ASP A 458 -7.52 -6.87 0.88
N LEU A 459 -6.80 -7.90 0.44
CA LEU A 459 -5.88 -7.85 -0.69
C LEU A 459 -6.63 -7.58 -2.00
N PHE A 460 -7.77 -8.25 -2.23
CA PHE A 460 -8.67 -7.96 -3.35
C PHE A 460 -9.13 -6.50 -3.35
N SER A 461 -9.47 -5.96 -2.17
CA SER A 461 -9.89 -4.56 -2.01
C SER A 461 -8.78 -3.59 -2.41
N VAL A 462 -7.55 -3.85 -1.94
CA VAL A 462 -6.38 -3.02 -2.25
C VAL A 462 -6.03 -3.13 -3.74
N GLU A 463 -6.02 -4.32 -4.32
CA GLU A 463 -5.74 -4.52 -5.74
C GLU A 463 -6.77 -3.83 -6.65
N SER A 464 -8.06 -3.97 -6.32
CA SER A 464 -9.16 -3.52 -7.20
C SER A 464 -9.44 -2.02 -7.05
N PHE A 465 -9.36 -1.49 -5.83
CA PHE A 465 -9.82 -0.12 -5.57
C PHE A 465 -8.70 0.91 -5.50
N LEU A 466 -7.48 0.52 -5.09
CA LEU A 466 -6.35 1.45 -5.02
C LEU A 466 -5.99 2.09 -6.39
N PRO A 467 -6.08 1.39 -7.54
CA PRO A 467 -5.88 2.00 -8.87
C PRO A 467 -6.89 3.12 -9.18
N LEU A 468 -8.10 3.03 -8.63
CA LEU A 468 -9.18 4.00 -8.86
C LEU A 468 -8.97 5.29 -8.03
N MET A 469 -8.04 5.27 -7.07
CA MET A 469 -7.87 6.34 -6.07
C MET A 469 -6.56 7.14 -6.19
N GLY A 470 -5.60 6.77 -7.04
CA GLY A 470 -4.25 7.39 -6.98
C GLY A 470 -3.40 7.39 -8.25
N ASP A 471 -2.24 8.06 -8.13
CA ASP A 471 -1.23 8.30 -9.18
C ASP A 471 -0.28 7.09 -9.42
N GLU A 472 0.66 7.21 -10.37
CA GLU A 472 1.66 6.18 -10.73
C GLU A 472 2.46 5.58 -9.55
N SER A 473 2.56 6.28 -8.41
CA SER A 473 3.24 5.80 -7.19
C SER A 473 2.57 4.56 -6.57
N VAL A 474 1.29 4.34 -6.87
CA VAL A 474 0.45 3.23 -6.42
C VAL A 474 0.75 1.92 -7.16
N ALA A 475 1.28 1.97 -8.39
CA ALA A 475 1.42 0.80 -9.26
C ALA A 475 2.24 -0.34 -8.62
N LYS A 476 3.27 0.01 -7.83
CA LYS A 476 4.07 -0.98 -7.09
C LYS A 476 3.25 -1.69 -6.01
N LEU A 477 2.42 -0.95 -5.27
CA LEU A 477 1.56 -1.54 -4.24
C LEU A 477 0.49 -2.43 -4.87
N VAL A 478 -0.11 -2.02 -5.98
CA VAL A 478 -1.10 -2.84 -6.70
C VAL A 478 -0.49 -4.15 -7.18
N HIS A 479 0.73 -4.11 -7.72
CA HIS A 479 1.45 -5.34 -8.10
C HIS A 479 1.68 -6.27 -6.89
N ILE A 480 2.12 -5.72 -5.77
CA ILE A 480 2.34 -6.51 -4.54
C ILE A 480 1.01 -7.08 -4.02
N ALA A 481 -0.08 -6.29 -4.07
CA ALA A 481 -1.43 -6.76 -3.70
C ALA A 481 -1.89 -7.92 -4.59
N HIS A 482 -1.73 -7.80 -5.92
CA HIS A 482 -2.10 -8.84 -6.89
C HIS A 482 -1.32 -10.15 -6.68
N GLU A 483 0.00 -10.04 -6.47
CA GLU A 483 0.84 -11.20 -6.16
C GLU A 483 0.40 -11.85 -4.85
N SER A 484 0.19 -11.03 -3.80
CA SER A 484 -0.27 -11.51 -2.50
C SER A 484 -1.65 -12.16 -2.56
N TYR A 485 -2.57 -11.60 -3.34
CA TYR A 485 -3.91 -12.15 -3.54
C TYR A 485 -3.83 -13.52 -4.22
N SER A 486 -3.00 -13.65 -5.25
CA SER A 486 -2.75 -14.91 -5.96
C SER A 486 -2.16 -15.98 -5.02
N LEU A 487 -1.20 -15.61 -4.17
CA LEU A 487 -0.63 -16.50 -3.15
C LEU A 487 -1.68 -16.92 -2.11
N ALA A 488 -2.49 -15.98 -1.64
CA ALA A 488 -3.56 -16.27 -0.68
C ALA A 488 -4.61 -17.21 -1.27
N LEU A 489 -4.96 -17.06 -2.56
CA LEU A 489 -5.85 -17.98 -3.28
C LEU A 489 -5.25 -19.38 -3.42
N GLY A 490 -3.94 -19.50 -3.70
CA GLY A 490 -3.24 -20.79 -3.79
C GLY A 490 -3.21 -21.54 -2.46
N LEU A 491 -3.12 -20.81 -1.34
CA LEU A 491 -3.16 -21.35 0.02
C LEU A 491 -4.59 -21.68 0.50
N TYR A 492 -5.62 -21.07 -0.08
CA TYR A 492 -7.00 -21.23 0.38
C TYR A 492 -7.59 -22.57 -0.08
N PRO A 493 -8.32 -23.32 0.77
CA PRO A 493 -8.89 -24.61 0.38
C PRO A 493 -9.87 -24.49 -0.79
N THR A 494 -9.62 -25.24 -1.88
CA THR A 494 -10.48 -25.23 -3.07
C THR A 494 -11.93 -25.62 -2.79
N THR A 495 -12.18 -26.41 -1.73
CA THR A 495 -13.53 -26.80 -1.29
C THR A 495 -14.32 -25.67 -0.63
N GLN A 496 -13.64 -24.63 -0.13
CA GLN A 496 -14.26 -23.48 0.57
C GLN A 496 -14.19 -22.19 -0.26
N LEU A 497 -13.64 -22.25 -1.48
CA LEU A 497 -13.54 -21.13 -2.41
C LEU A 497 -14.88 -20.36 -2.61
N PRO A 498 -16.06 -21.02 -2.67
CA PRO A 498 -17.33 -20.30 -2.74
C PRO A 498 -17.60 -19.37 -1.54
N ASP A 499 -17.11 -19.71 -0.34
CA ASP A 499 -17.28 -18.89 0.86
C ASP A 499 -16.40 -17.64 0.85
N LEU A 500 -15.25 -17.69 0.18
CA LEU A 500 -14.42 -16.53 -0.10
C LEU A 500 -15.10 -15.63 -1.14
N HIS A 501 -15.62 -16.19 -2.24
CA HIS A 501 -16.34 -15.43 -3.26
C HIS A 501 -17.56 -14.69 -2.69
N ARG A 502 -18.32 -15.35 -1.80
CA ARG A 502 -19.44 -14.70 -1.10
C ARG A 502 -18.98 -13.53 -0.22
N ALA A 503 -17.80 -13.62 0.39
CA ALA A 503 -17.26 -12.53 1.20
C ALA A 503 -16.82 -11.34 0.33
N ILE A 504 -16.28 -11.58 -0.87
CA ILE A 504 -15.99 -10.53 -1.86
C ILE A 504 -17.29 -9.87 -2.34
N PHE A 505 -18.34 -10.64 -2.61
CA PHE A 505 -19.66 -10.07 -2.95
C PHE A 505 -20.23 -9.22 -1.82
N ALA A 506 -20.13 -9.69 -0.57
CA ALA A 506 -20.55 -8.93 0.61
C ALA A 506 -19.77 -7.62 0.76
N LEU A 507 -18.44 -7.64 0.58
CA LEU A 507 -17.60 -6.45 0.57
C LEU A 507 -18.06 -5.43 -0.49
N LEU A 508 -18.27 -5.88 -1.72
CA LEU A 508 -18.74 -5.01 -2.81
C LEU A 508 -20.13 -4.43 -2.52
N GLY A 509 -21.05 -5.25 -1.98
CA GLY A 509 -22.37 -4.80 -1.52
C GLY A 509 -22.29 -3.78 -0.38
N ASP A 510 -21.41 -3.99 0.59
CA ASP A 510 -21.15 -3.05 1.69
C ASP A 510 -20.57 -1.73 1.15
N CYS A 511 -19.67 -1.78 0.17
CA CYS A 511 -19.11 -0.59 -0.50
C CYS A 511 -20.16 0.20 -1.27
N ILE A 512 -21.12 -0.47 -1.93
CA ILE A 512 -22.23 0.20 -2.61
C ILE A 512 -23.19 0.84 -1.61
N THR A 513 -23.46 0.17 -0.49
CA THR A 513 -24.44 0.63 0.49
C THR A 513 -23.88 1.67 1.48
N ASN A 514 -22.56 1.79 1.60
CA ASN A 514 -21.90 2.77 2.44
C ASN A 514 -21.71 4.11 1.71
N VAL A 515 -22.38 5.17 2.18
CA VAL A 515 -22.28 6.52 1.59
C VAL A 515 -20.88 7.12 1.76
N GLU A 516 -20.13 6.72 2.78
CA GLU A 516 -18.75 7.17 3.03
C GLU A 516 -17.73 6.54 2.08
N CYS A 517 -18.10 5.48 1.35
CA CYS A 517 -17.19 4.84 0.41
C CYS A 517 -16.90 5.78 -0.76
N SER A 518 -15.63 6.08 -1.01
CA SER A 518 -15.25 7.02 -2.06
C SER A 518 -15.30 6.47 -3.48
N VAL A 519 -15.32 5.14 -3.66
CA VAL A 519 -15.35 4.51 -4.98
C VAL A 519 -16.72 4.67 -5.62
N HIS A 520 -16.74 5.08 -6.89
CA HIS A 520 -17.97 5.26 -7.63
C HIS A 520 -18.69 3.92 -7.88
N PRO A 521 -20.03 3.84 -7.84
CA PRO A 521 -20.76 2.59 -8.09
C PRO A 521 -20.42 1.91 -9.41
N PHE A 522 -20.21 2.66 -10.50
CA PHE A 522 -19.83 2.08 -11.79
C PHE A 522 -18.46 1.36 -11.74
N ASP A 523 -17.48 1.90 -11.02
CA ASP A 523 -16.17 1.27 -10.89
C ASP A 523 -16.21 0.03 -9.99
N LEU A 524 -17.07 0.03 -8.96
CA LEU A 524 -17.35 -1.15 -8.15
C LEU A 524 -17.97 -2.26 -9.00
N MET A 525 -18.88 -1.91 -9.91
CA MET A 525 -19.48 -2.88 -10.84
C MET A 525 -18.49 -3.40 -11.87
N GLU A 526 -17.56 -2.55 -12.31
CA GLU A 526 -16.46 -2.98 -13.16
C GLU A 526 -15.52 -3.95 -12.45
N SER A 527 -15.24 -3.72 -11.16
CA SER A 527 -14.47 -4.64 -10.31
C SER A 527 -15.18 -5.99 -10.15
N LEU A 528 -16.51 -5.99 -9.94
CA LEU A 528 -17.31 -7.22 -9.92
C LEU A 528 -17.20 -7.98 -11.25
N ARG A 529 -17.22 -7.26 -12.38
CA ARG A 529 -17.11 -7.85 -13.72
C ARG A 529 -15.77 -8.56 -13.91
N VAL A 530 -14.67 -7.88 -13.61
CA VAL A 530 -13.31 -8.46 -13.71
C VAL A 530 -13.19 -9.69 -12.81
N PHE A 531 -13.80 -9.67 -11.63
CA PHE A 531 -13.83 -10.82 -10.73
C PHE A 531 -14.66 -12.00 -11.29
N LEU A 532 -15.80 -11.74 -11.93
CA LEU A 532 -16.63 -12.78 -12.56
C LEU A 532 -16.03 -13.39 -13.83
N GLU A 533 -15.06 -12.73 -14.48
CA GLU A 533 -14.29 -13.32 -15.60
C GLU A 533 -13.33 -14.42 -15.14
N GLN A 534 -12.96 -14.43 -13.86
CA GLN A 534 -12.14 -15.48 -13.24
C GLN A 534 -13.02 -16.72 -12.94
N PRO A 535 -12.43 -17.92 -12.68
CA PRO A 535 -13.22 -19.11 -12.35
C PRO A 535 -14.00 -18.94 -11.04
N CYS A 536 -15.21 -18.39 -11.14
CA CYS A 536 -16.13 -18.13 -10.04
C CYS A 536 -17.35 -19.06 -10.13
N SER A 537 -17.77 -19.63 -8.99
CA SER A 537 -18.97 -20.46 -8.90
C SER A 537 -20.26 -19.66 -8.70
N LEU A 538 -20.16 -18.34 -8.52
CA LEU A 538 -21.29 -17.44 -8.26
C LEU A 538 -21.67 -16.70 -9.54
N GLU A 539 -22.95 -16.39 -9.67
CA GLU A 539 -23.49 -15.62 -10.79
C GLU A 539 -23.84 -14.20 -10.34
N THR A 540 -24.10 -13.32 -11.30
CA THR A 540 -24.53 -11.93 -11.05
C THR A 540 -25.84 -11.87 -10.24
N ALA A 541 -26.70 -12.89 -10.35
CA ALA A 541 -27.91 -13.01 -9.54
C ALA A 541 -27.61 -13.21 -8.04
N ASP A 542 -26.53 -13.91 -7.70
CA ASP A 542 -26.11 -14.10 -6.30
C ASP A 542 -25.65 -12.78 -5.67
N PHE A 543 -25.08 -11.88 -6.48
CA PHE A 543 -24.68 -10.55 -6.03
C PHE A 543 -25.88 -9.68 -5.64
N LEU A 544 -26.99 -9.73 -6.39
CA LEU A 544 -28.21 -8.99 -6.03
C LEU A 544 -28.73 -9.34 -4.64
N CYS A 545 -28.52 -10.59 -4.17
CA CYS A 545 -28.91 -11.03 -2.83
C CYS A 545 -28.12 -10.34 -1.70
N THR A 546 -26.97 -9.72 -2.01
CA THR A 546 -26.16 -8.98 -1.03
C THR A 546 -26.65 -7.56 -0.80
N LEU A 547 -27.39 -7.00 -1.76
CA LEU A 547 -27.93 -5.65 -1.69
C LEU A 547 -29.24 -5.66 -0.86
N PRO A 548 -29.58 -4.57 -0.13
CA PRO A 548 -30.78 -4.48 0.70
C PRO A 548 -32.02 -4.21 -0.16
N ILE A 549 -32.30 -5.13 -1.08
CA ILE A 549 -33.36 -5.03 -2.07
C ILE A 549 -34.66 -5.65 -1.56
N GLY A 550 -34.53 -6.79 -0.88
CA GLY A 550 -35.66 -7.63 -0.48
C GLY A 550 -36.35 -8.27 -1.69
N ASN A 551 -37.62 -8.63 -1.52
CA ASN A 551 -38.48 -9.14 -2.59
C ASN A 551 -39.53 -8.11 -2.95
N ILE A 552 -40.32 -8.34 -4.01
CA ILE A 552 -41.35 -7.40 -4.43
C ILE A 552 -42.39 -7.09 -3.33
N SER A 553 -42.67 -8.07 -2.45
CA SER A 553 -43.60 -7.93 -1.31
C SER A 553 -42.97 -7.25 -0.09
N ASP A 554 -41.64 -7.28 0.02
CA ASP A 554 -40.86 -6.71 1.12
C ASP A 554 -39.80 -5.80 0.51
N ASN A 555 -40.26 -4.77 -0.21
CA ASN A 555 -39.41 -3.87 -0.98
C ASN A 555 -38.66 -2.94 -0.01
N LEU A 556 -37.42 -3.34 0.33
CA LEU A 556 -36.55 -2.63 1.27
C LEU A 556 -35.90 -1.38 0.65
N ILE A 557 -35.99 -1.22 -0.68
CA ILE A 557 -35.48 -0.05 -1.41
C ILE A 557 -36.43 1.15 -1.26
N THR A 558 -37.75 0.95 -1.33
CA THR A 558 -38.71 2.06 -1.29
C THR A 558 -38.58 2.94 -0.03
N PRO A 559 -38.39 2.40 1.20
CA PRO A 559 -38.14 3.22 2.38
C PRO A 559 -36.88 4.09 2.30
N LEU A 560 -35.84 3.64 1.56
CA LEU A 560 -34.62 4.44 1.35
C LEU A 560 -34.86 5.62 0.40
N PHE A 561 -35.94 5.57 -0.39
CA PHE A 561 -36.37 6.63 -1.30
C PHE A 561 -37.25 7.68 -0.61
N SER A 562 -38.10 7.26 0.32
CA SER A 562 -39.11 8.08 1.01
C SER A 562 -38.66 9.36 1.74
N PRO A 563 -37.42 9.51 2.27
CA PRO A 563 -37.03 10.75 2.95
C PRO A 563 -36.74 11.93 2.00
N ARG A 564 -36.80 11.73 0.67
CA ARG A 564 -36.54 12.80 -0.30
C ARG A 564 -37.69 13.80 -0.33
N LYS A 565 -37.35 15.07 -0.06
CA LYS A 565 -38.23 16.19 -0.38
C LYS A 565 -37.88 16.66 -1.78
N PHE A 566 -38.82 16.47 -2.71
CA PHE A 566 -38.71 17.05 -4.04
C PHE A 566 -39.18 18.50 -4.00
N SER A 567 -38.55 19.36 -4.78
CA SER A 567 -39.06 20.72 -4.99
C SER A 567 -40.46 20.63 -5.63
N PRO A 568 -41.42 21.47 -5.23
CA PRO A 568 -42.74 21.58 -5.86
C PRO A 568 -42.68 21.95 -7.36
N LEU A 569 -41.49 22.28 -7.89
CA LEU A 569 -41.20 22.48 -9.31
C LEU A 569 -41.16 21.18 -10.13
N LEU A 570 -40.82 20.04 -9.51
CA LEU A 570 -40.63 18.73 -10.17
C LEU A 570 -41.92 18.17 -10.83
N PRO A 571 -43.10 18.21 -10.18
CA PRO A 571 -44.34 17.72 -10.76
C PRO A 571 -44.81 18.55 -11.97
N MET A 572 -44.38 19.82 -12.04
CA MET A 572 -44.85 20.74 -13.07
C MET A 572 -44.12 20.58 -14.40
N ILE A 573 -42.82 20.25 -14.38
CA ILE A 573 -42.08 19.85 -15.58
C ILE A 573 -42.73 18.60 -16.19
N ASN A 574 -43.15 17.64 -15.34
CA ASN A 574 -43.86 16.45 -15.79
C ASN A 574 -45.29 16.72 -16.30
N CYS A 575 -45.92 17.83 -15.89
CA CYS A 575 -47.23 18.22 -16.40
C CYS A 575 -47.18 18.94 -17.75
N LEU A 576 -46.03 19.50 -18.13
CA LEU A 576 -45.92 20.43 -19.28
C LEU A 576 -45.06 19.91 -20.42
N ILE A 577 -44.54 18.69 -20.34
CA ILE A 577 -43.92 18.03 -21.49
C ILE A 577 -45.03 17.61 -22.48
N GLN A 578 -45.57 18.59 -23.18
CA GLN A 578 -45.73 18.45 -24.62
C GLN A 578 -44.35 18.25 -25.24
N SER A 579 -44.31 17.54 -26.35
CA SER A 579 -43.13 17.13 -27.12
C SER A 579 -42.35 18.31 -27.76
N SER A 580 -41.99 19.35 -27.02
CA SER A 580 -41.19 20.46 -27.52
C SER A 580 -39.96 20.74 -26.65
N ALA A 581 -38.80 20.65 -27.31
CA ALA A 581 -37.48 21.21 -27.01
C ALA A 581 -37.04 21.36 -25.54
N ARG A 582 -35.99 20.57 -25.22
CA ARG A 582 -34.94 20.78 -24.20
C ARG A 582 -34.98 22.15 -23.51
N GLY A 583 -35.47 22.16 -22.28
CA GLY A 583 -35.31 23.25 -21.32
C GLY A 583 -34.41 22.80 -20.18
N GLU A 584 -33.47 23.66 -19.82
CA GLU A 584 -32.38 23.46 -18.88
C GLU A 584 -32.84 23.61 -17.42
N HIS A 585 -32.60 22.60 -16.58
CA HIS A 585 -32.99 22.52 -15.17
C HIS A 585 -31.93 21.71 -14.40
N GLU A 586 -31.72 22.04 -13.13
CA GLU A 586 -31.05 21.17 -12.16
C GLU A 586 -31.92 21.08 -10.90
N VAL A 587 -32.31 19.86 -10.55
CA VAL A 587 -32.68 19.52 -9.17
C VAL A 587 -31.39 19.05 -8.54
N ASP A 588 -31.04 19.60 -7.37
CA ASP A 588 -29.85 19.22 -6.59
C ASP A 588 -30.03 17.81 -6.02
N VAL A 589 -30.04 16.81 -6.92
CA VAL A 589 -30.01 15.39 -6.61
C VAL A 589 -28.55 15.00 -6.65
N ASN A 590 -27.85 15.30 -5.57
CA ASN A 590 -26.61 14.60 -5.26
C ASN A 590 -26.96 13.11 -5.25
N LEU A 591 -26.71 12.39 -6.35
CA LEU A 591 -26.93 10.94 -6.52
C LEU A 591 -25.94 10.13 -5.65
N ALA A 592 -25.70 10.61 -4.44
CA ALA A 592 -24.77 10.13 -3.44
C ALA A 592 -25.49 9.38 -2.31
N SER A 593 -26.83 9.37 -2.29
CA SER A 593 -27.56 8.66 -1.24
C SER A 593 -27.35 7.15 -1.35
N LYS A 594 -27.57 6.43 -0.24
CA LYS A 594 -27.56 4.97 -0.23
C LYS A 594 -28.50 4.37 -1.29
N TYR A 595 -29.67 4.98 -1.52
CA TYR A 595 -30.59 4.57 -2.57
C TYR A 595 -29.97 4.73 -3.97
N ASP A 596 -29.32 5.87 -4.22
CA ASP A 596 -28.76 6.17 -5.55
C ASP A 596 -27.66 5.21 -5.92
N ARG A 597 -26.73 4.95 -5.00
CA ARG A 597 -25.61 4.03 -5.23
C ARG A 597 -26.10 2.62 -5.57
N ILE A 598 -27.11 2.13 -4.85
CA ILE A 598 -27.70 0.81 -5.10
C ILE A 598 -28.34 0.77 -6.49
N VAL A 599 -29.16 1.77 -6.83
CA VAL A 599 -29.92 1.74 -8.09
C VAL A 599 -29.03 2.04 -9.29
N LEU A 600 -27.96 2.84 -9.15
CA LEU A 600 -26.93 3.02 -10.19
C LEU A 600 -26.18 1.71 -10.46
N ALA A 601 -25.85 0.95 -9.40
CA ALA A 601 -25.26 -0.38 -9.55
C ALA A 601 -26.23 -1.36 -10.24
N ILE A 602 -27.51 -1.36 -9.88
CA ILE A 602 -28.56 -2.16 -10.55
C ILE A 602 -28.71 -1.76 -12.01
N LEU A 603 -28.69 -0.45 -12.31
CA LEU A 603 -28.77 0.05 -13.68
C LEU A 603 -27.61 -0.49 -14.52
N ASP A 604 -26.36 -0.38 -14.05
CA ASP A 604 -25.19 -0.90 -14.78
C ASP A 604 -25.28 -2.41 -14.99
N LEU A 605 -25.68 -3.17 -13.97
CA LEU A 605 -25.95 -4.61 -14.08
C LEU A 605 -26.97 -4.93 -15.17
N PHE A 606 -28.12 -4.26 -15.15
CA PHE A 606 -29.23 -4.53 -16.07
C PHE A 606 -28.92 -4.10 -17.51
N THR A 607 -28.11 -3.05 -17.67
CA THR A 607 -27.68 -2.56 -18.98
C THR A 607 -26.79 -3.60 -19.67
N ARG A 608 -26.01 -4.36 -18.89
CA ARG A 608 -25.08 -5.39 -19.37
C ARG A 608 -25.73 -6.77 -19.46
N ASP A 609 -26.48 -7.19 -18.44
CA ASP A 609 -27.24 -8.45 -18.40
C ASP A 609 -28.76 -8.22 -18.52
N ARG A 610 -29.23 -8.35 -19.75
CA ARG A 610 -30.62 -8.15 -20.11
C ARG A 610 -31.54 -9.27 -19.62
N GLN A 611 -31.03 -10.49 -19.43
CA GLN A 611 -31.85 -11.61 -18.92
C GLN A 611 -32.13 -11.43 -17.43
N LEU A 612 -31.12 -11.01 -16.68
CA LEU A 612 -31.26 -10.66 -15.27
C LEU A 612 -32.23 -9.48 -15.08
N ALA A 613 -32.18 -8.47 -15.96
CA ALA A 613 -33.14 -7.37 -15.98
C ALA A 613 -34.60 -7.85 -16.24
N GLN A 614 -34.81 -8.84 -17.11
CA GLN A 614 -36.14 -9.42 -17.35
C GLN A 614 -36.66 -10.20 -16.15
N ASN A 615 -35.79 -10.95 -15.45
CA ASN A 615 -36.16 -11.74 -14.27
C ASN A 615 -36.53 -10.85 -13.07
N HIS A 616 -35.87 -9.70 -12.91
CA HIS A 616 -36.09 -8.75 -11.82
C HIS A 616 -36.69 -7.42 -12.28
N LEU A 617 -37.59 -7.46 -13.28
CA LEU A 617 -38.11 -6.27 -13.95
C LEU A 617 -38.78 -5.27 -13.00
N TRP A 618 -39.29 -5.70 -11.84
CA TRP A 618 -39.87 -4.80 -10.84
C TRP A 618 -38.89 -3.76 -10.29
N LEU A 619 -37.58 -4.07 -10.28
CA LEU A 619 -36.51 -3.13 -9.91
C LEU A 619 -36.30 -2.04 -10.95
N TRP A 620 -36.76 -2.27 -12.19
CA TRP A 620 -36.63 -1.29 -13.26
C TRP A 620 -37.39 0.00 -12.97
N ALA A 621 -38.46 -0.05 -12.17
CA ALA A 621 -39.14 1.15 -11.69
C ALA A 621 -38.17 2.13 -11.00
N HIS A 622 -37.28 1.61 -10.15
CA HIS A 622 -36.26 2.42 -9.47
C HIS A 622 -35.21 2.96 -10.44
N CYS A 623 -34.79 2.17 -11.43
CA CYS A 623 -33.89 2.64 -12.50
C CYS A 623 -34.54 3.78 -13.31
N MET A 624 -35.84 3.69 -13.59
CA MET A 624 -36.59 4.75 -14.24
C MET A 624 -36.65 6.01 -13.36
N TYR A 625 -36.81 5.89 -12.05
CA TYR A 625 -36.77 7.04 -11.13
C TYR A 625 -35.43 7.76 -11.18
N ILE A 626 -34.31 7.04 -11.11
CA ILE A 626 -32.99 7.66 -11.28
C ILE A 626 -32.80 8.24 -12.67
N GLY A 627 -33.31 7.60 -13.72
CA GLY A 627 -33.30 8.16 -15.08
C GLY A 627 -34.06 9.49 -15.18
N GLU A 628 -35.23 9.60 -14.55
CA GLU A 628 -35.97 10.87 -14.47
C GLU A 628 -35.15 11.91 -13.68
N LEU A 629 -34.62 11.54 -12.51
CA LEU A 629 -33.77 12.43 -11.71
C LEU A 629 -32.53 12.90 -12.47
N ALA A 630 -31.85 12.01 -13.20
CA ALA A 630 -30.69 12.36 -14.02
C ALA A 630 -31.05 13.27 -15.21
N ARG A 631 -32.22 13.10 -15.84
CA ARG A 631 -32.72 14.06 -16.85
C ARG A 631 -32.84 15.45 -16.27
N PHE A 632 -33.36 15.54 -15.04
CA PHE A 632 -33.44 16.80 -14.32
C PHE A 632 -32.09 17.35 -13.89
N SER A 633 -31.02 16.57 -13.82
CA SER A 633 -29.67 17.05 -13.46
C SER A 633 -28.78 17.36 -14.67
N SER A 634 -29.00 16.71 -15.83
CA SER A 634 -28.14 16.80 -17.03
C SER A 634 -28.19 18.14 -17.78
N SER A 635 -28.97 19.12 -17.31
CA SER A 635 -29.39 20.26 -18.12
C SER A 635 -28.88 21.62 -17.63
N ASN A 636 -27.61 21.78 -17.19
CA ASN A 636 -26.52 22.59 -17.82
C ASN A 636 -25.37 23.07 -16.88
N SER A 637 -24.39 23.78 -17.49
CA SER A 637 -22.98 24.01 -17.14
C SER A 637 -22.56 24.56 -15.76
N SER A 638 -21.39 24.03 -15.36
CA SER A 638 -20.41 24.43 -14.33
C SER A 638 -20.73 24.08 -12.86
N PRO A 639 -19.92 23.19 -12.25
CA PRO A 639 -20.11 22.80 -10.85
C PRO A 639 -19.70 23.95 -9.92
N PRO A 640 -20.50 24.29 -8.88
CA PRO A 640 -19.98 25.02 -7.75
C PRO A 640 -18.94 24.16 -7.04
N ALA A 641 -17.89 24.80 -6.52
CA ALA A 641 -16.67 24.19 -6.00
C ALA A 641 -16.83 23.39 -4.68
N ALA A 642 -17.90 22.62 -4.50
CA ALA A 642 -18.17 21.85 -3.30
C ALA A 642 -18.22 20.34 -3.58
N ILE A 643 -17.09 19.70 -3.27
CA ILE A 643 -16.92 18.30 -2.82
C ILE A 643 -17.28 17.21 -3.87
N ASN A 644 -16.23 16.70 -4.55
CA ASN A 644 -15.92 15.34 -5.08
C ASN A 644 -16.99 14.21 -5.23
N GLN A 645 -18.30 14.47 -5.20
CA GLN A 645 -19.36 13.47 -5.30
C GLN A 645 -20.47 13.83 -6.30
N LEU A 646 -20.34 14.95 -7.03
CA LEU A 646 -21.25 15.27 -8.13
C LEU A 646 -20.83 14.52 -9.41
N LEU A 647 -21.79 13.81 -10.00
CA LEU A 647 -21.67 13.19 -11.32
C LEU A 647 -21.43 14.27 -12.39
N SER A 648 -20.57 13.95 -13.36
CA SER A 648 -20.35 14.81 -14.52
C SER A 648 -21.57 14.83 -15.45
N LYS A 649 -21.68 15.89 -16.26
CA LYS A 649 -22.76 16.01 -17.25
C LYS A 649 -22.82 14.81 -18.21
N ASP A 650 -21.66 14.32 -18.64
CA ASP A 650 -21.55 13.18 -19.54
C ASP A 650 -22.08 11.89 -18.89
N GLU A 651 -21.83 11.70 -17.59
CA GLU A 651 -22.37 10.57 -16.83
C GLU A 651 -23.89 10.65 -16.67
N LEU A 652 -24.44 11.85 -16.41
CA LEU A 652 -25.88 12.06 -16.32
C LEU A 652 -26.57 11.78 -17.67
N GLU A 653 -26.03 12.29 -18.77
CA GLU A 653 -26.54 11.99 -20.12
C GLU A 653 -26.44 10.48 -20.45
N SER A 654 -25.37 9.82 -20.00
CA SER A 654 -25.18 8.37 -20.14
C SER A 654 -26.25 7.58 -19.37
N ILE A 655 -26.55 7.96 -18.12
CA ILE A 655 -27.62 7.34 -17.30
C ILE A 655 -28.97 7.47 -18.00
N VAL A 656 -29.30 8.67 -18.49
CA VAL A 656 -30.56 8.93 -19.21
C VAL A 656 -30.67 8.06 -20.45
N SER A 657 -29.61 8.04 -21.27
CA SER A 657 -29.54 7.22 -22.49
C SER A 657 -29.66 5.73 -22.18
N ALA A 658 -29.00 5.24 -21.13
CA ALA A 658 -29.07 3.87 -20.69
C ALA A 658 -30.49 3.48 -20.27
N VAL A 659 -31.18 4.32 -19.48
CA VAL A 659 -32.56 4.06 -19.06
C VAL A 659 -33.52 4.08 -20.26
N ASP A 660 -33.40 5.03 -21.18
CA ASP A 660 -34.26 5.15 -22.37
C ASP A 660 -34.11 3.95 -23.31
N THR A 661 -32.86 3.60 -23.61
CA THR A 661 -32.52 2.51 -24.52
C THR A 661 -32.96 1.16 -23.94
N ASN A 662 -32.68 0.91 -22.66
CA ASN A 662 -33.06 -0.35 -22.02
C ASN A 662 -34.56 -0.43 -21.75
N THR A 663 -35.25 0.68 -21.41
CA THR A 663 -36.72 0.66 -21.30
C THR A 663 -37.35 0.26 -22.63
N THR A 664 -36.90 0.88 -23.73
CA THR A 664 -37.37 0.56 -25.09
C THR A 664 -37.12 -0.91 -25.41
N TYR A 665 -35.92 -1.40 -25.12
CA TYR A 665 -35.54 -2.80 -25.36
C TYR A 665 -36.39 -3.77 -24.54
N LEU A 666 -36.41 -3.62 -23.21
CA LEU A 666 -37.12 -4.53 -22.29
C LEU A 666 -38.60 -4.59 -22.66
N VAL A 667 -39.24 -3.43 -22.87
CA VAL A 667 -40.66 -3.38 -23.26
C VAL A 667 -40.89 -4.01 -24.63
N SER A 668 -40.08 -3.68 -25.64
CA SER A 668 -40.24 -4.26 -26.99
C SER A 668 -40.03 -5.78 -27.02
N SER A 669 -39.14 -6.30 -26.17
CA SER A 669 -38.88 -7.74 -26.06
C SER A 669 -40.05 -8.49 -25.40
N LEU A 670 -40.67 -7.88 -24.39
CA LEU A 670 -41.78 -8.47 -23.65
C LEU A 670 -43.14 -8.22 -24.33
N SER A 671 -43.26 -7.16 -25.12
CA SER A 671 -44.50 -6.80 -25.82
C SER A 671 -44.88 -7.79 -26.91
N ALA A 672 -43.93 -8.58 -27.41
CA ALA A 672 -44.18 -9.64 -28.40
C ALA A 672 -45.15 -10.73 -27.89
N HIS A 673 -45.32 -10.86 -26.57
CA HIS A 673 -46.21 -11.84 -25.94
C HIS A 673 -47.55 -11.24 -25.48
N VAL A 674 -47.80 -9.96 -25.76
CA VAL A 674 -49.01 -9.25 -25.34
C VAL A 674 -50.16 -9.56 -26.30
N SER A 675 -51.19 -10.24 -25.78
CA SER A 675 -52.43 -10.55 -26.51
C SER A 675 -53.53 -9.56 -26.19
N SER A 676 -54.62 -9.52 -26.97
CA SER A 676 -55.78 -8.66 -26.65
C SER A 676 -56.44 -8.99 -25.30
N SER A 677 -56.35 -10.25 -24.84
CA SER A 677 -56.80 -10.66 -23.51
C SER A 677 -55.89 -10.15 -22.38
N TRP A 678 -54.62 -9.89 -22.68
CA TRP A 678 -53.65 -9.35 -21.73
C TRP A 678 -54.07 -7.95 -21.25
N HIS A 679 -54.47 -7.08 -22.18
CA HIS A 679 -54.92 -5.73 -21.87
C HIS A 679 -56.19 -5.74 -20.99
N SER A 680 -57.11 -6.68 -21.24
CA SER A 680 -58.31 -6.82 -20.41
C SER A 680 -57.99 -7.31 -18.99
N ASP A 681 -57.03 -8.22 -18.84
CA ASP A 681 -56.61 -8.75 -17.55
C ASP A 681 -55.91 -7.69 -16.69
N ILE A 682 -54.98 -6.93 -17.25
CA ILE A 682 -54.27 -5.89 -16.49
C ILE A 682 -55.19 -4.73 -16.08
N VAL A 683 -56.11 -4.31 -16.95
CA VAL A 683 -57.10 -3.27 -16.63
C VAL A 683 -57.98 -3.69 -15.45
N MET A 684 -58.40 -4.96 -15.40
CA MET A 684 -59.15 -5.50 -14.26
C MET A 684 -58.31 -5.47 -12.97
N LYS A 685 -57.04 -5.86 -13.04
CA LYS A 685 -56.15 -5.92 -11.86
C LYS A 685 -55.73 -4.54 -11.34
N MET A 686 -55.71 -3.53 -12.19
CA MET A 686 -55.31 -2.17 -11.82
C MET A 686 -56.30 -1.42 -10.93
N ASP A 687 -57.54 -1.92 -10.78
CA ASP A 687 -58.52 -1.35 -9.85
C ASP A 687 -58.03 -1.53 -8.40
N ALA A 688 -57.66 -2.78 -8.04
CA ALA A 688 -57.10 -3.17 -6.76
C ALA A 688 -55.72 -3.85 -6.93
N PRO A 689 -54.66 -3.10 -7.27
CA PRO A 689 -53.38 -3.68 -7.67
C PRO A 689 -52.66 -4.42 -6.53
N GLU A 690 -52.89 -4.02 -5.27
CA GLU A 690 -52.28 -4.64 -4.08
C GLU A 690 -52.74 -6.10 -3.88
N ASP A 691 -54.00 -6.40 -4.20
CA ASP A 691 -54.59 -7.73 -4.03
C ASP A 691 -54.04 -8.74 -5.07
N HIS A 692 -53.59 -8.23 -6.21
CA HIS A 692 -53.22 -9.05 -7.36
C HIS A 692 -51.71 -9.21 -7.54
N LEU A 693 -50.90 -8.26 -7.08
CA LEU A 693 -49.43 -8.27 -7.20
C LEU A 693 -48.78 -9.58 -6.72
N PRO A 694 -49.16 -10.18 -5.57
CA PRO A 694 -48.50 -11.40 -5.07
C PRO A 694 -48.74 -12.65 -5.95
N SER A 695 -49.81 -12.63 -6.75
CA SER A 695 -50.24 -13.75 -7.59
C SER A 695 -49.80 -13.62 -9.05
N GLU A 696 -49.22 -12.48 -9.43
CA GLU A 696 -48.86 -12.18 -10.81
C GLU A 696 -47.49 -12.78 -11.18
N THR A 697 -47.43 -13.41 -12.35
CA THR A 697 -46.21 -14.08 -12.85
C THR A 697 -45.60 -13.39 -14.06
N ASP A 698 -46.38 -12.56 -14.75
CA ASP A 698 -45.91 -11.79 -15.90
C ASP A 698 -45.08 -10.58 -15.41
N PRO A 699 -43.77 -10.51 -15.72
CA PRO A 699 -42.89 -9.44 -15.25
C PRO A 699 -43.39 -8.04 -15.63
N LEU A 700 -43.99 -7.88 -16.81
CA LEU A 700 -44.47 -6.60 -17.31
C LEU A 700 -45.73 -6.15 -16.57
N LYS A 701 -46.66 -7.06 -16.31
CA LYS A 701 -47.85 -6.77 -15.47
C LYS A 701 -47.43 -6.42 -14.05
N THR A 702 -46.47 -7.17 -13.50
CA THR A 702 -45.92 -6.94 -12.16
C THR A 702 -45.30 -5.54 -12.05
N LEU A 703 -44.52 -5.09 -13.04
CA LEU A 703 -43.99 -3.73 -13.08
C LEU A 703 -45.10 -2.66 -13.16
N ILE A 704 -46.11 -2.86 -14.02
CA ILE A 704 -47.24 -1.93 -14.17
C ILE A 704 -48.05 -1.82 -12.87
N LEU A 705 -48.36 -2.94 -12.23
CA LEU A 705 -49.09 -2.96 -10.96
C LEU A 705 -48.28 -2.30 -9.85
N ASN A 706 -46.96 -2.54 -9.79
CA ASN A 706 -46.08 -1.89 -8.82
C ASN A 706 -46.06 -0.35 -9.02
N LEU A 707 -45.89 0.12 -10.26
CA LEU A 707 -45.96 1.56 -10.57
C LEU A 707 -47.35 2.15 -10.29
N ALA A 708 -48.43 1.38 -10.49
CA ALA A 708 -49.79 1.82 -10.14
C ALA A 708 -49.96 1.96 -8.62
N ILE A 709 -49.39 1.07 -7.81
CA ILE A 709 -49.36 1.20 -6.34
C ILE A 709 -48.53 2.42 -5.93
N GLU A 710 -47.33 2.58 -6.47
CA GLU A 710 -46.45 3.71 -6.17
C GLU A 710 -47.05 5.06 -6.60
N SER A 711 -47.85 5.10 -7.68
CA SER A 711 -48.57 6.31 -8.08
C SER A 711 -49.62 6.79 -7.06
N ARG A 712 -50.04 5.91 -6.14
CA ARG A 712 -50.97 6.20 -5.04
C ARG A 712 -50.24 6.62 -3.76
N ARG A 713 -48.91 6.46 -3.68
CA ARG A 713 -48.10 6.79 -2.50
C ARG A 713 -47.55 8.20 -2.61
N GLU A 714 -47.73 9.00 -1.56
CA GLU A 714 -47.39 10.43 -1.57
C GLU A 714 -45.92 10.71 -1.89
N ALA A 715 -44.99 9.86 -1.45
CA ALA A 715 -43.55 10.06 -1.64
C ALA A 715 -43.05 9.79 -3.08
N THR A 716 -43.74 8.93 -3.83
CA THR A 716 -43.31 8.45 -5.15
C THR A 716 -44.29 8.79 -6.27
N LYS A 717 -45.45 9.37 -5.93
CA LYS A 717 -46.58 9.57 -6.86
C LYS A 717 -46.18 10.22 -8.18
N ASP A 718 -45.36 11.25 -8.18
CA ASP A 718 -45.01 12.02 -9.38
C ASP A 718 -44.09 11.23 -10.31
N LEU A 719 -43.02 10.66 -9.75
CA LEU A 719 -42.06 9.86 -10.52
C LEU A 719 -42.66 8.54 -11.00
N ALA A 720 -43.51 7.91 -10.18
CA ALA A 720 -44.26 6.71 -10.57
C ALA A 720 -45.25 7.01 -11.71
N THR A 721 -45.91 8.18 -11.69
CA THR A 721 -46.82 8.63 -12.75
C THR A 721 -46.11 8.77 -14.09
N VAL A 722 -44.90 9.34 -14.07
CA VAL A 722 -44.07 9.55 -15.27
C VAL A 722 -43.50 8.24 -15.78
N ALA A 723 -42.95 7.42 -14.87
CA ALA A 723 -42.42 6.11 -15.21
C ALA A 723 -43.52 5.22 -15.82
N LEU A 724 -44.72 5.24 -15.24
CA LEU A 724 -45.89 4.52 -15.77
C LEU A 724 -46.28 5.06 -17.15
N HIS A 725 -46.30 6.38 -17.34
CA HIS A 725 -46.63 6.98 -18.63
C HIS A 725 -45.64 6.55 -19.72
N LYS A 726 -44.35 6.60 -19.41
CA LYS A 726 -43.28 6.21 -20.32
C LYS A 726 -43.34 4.73 -20.65
N LEU A 727 -43.58 3.87 -19.66
CA LEU A 727 -43.72 2.43 -19.84
C LEU A 727 -44.92 2.11 -20.75
N LEU A 728 -46.09 2.69 -20.47
CA LEU A 728 -47.31 2.45 -21.24
C LEU A 728 -47.23 3.03 -22.65
N SER A 729 -46.66 4.23 -22.82
CA SER A 729 -46.46 4.83 -24.15
C SER A 729 -45.52 3.98 -25.01
N THR A 730 -44.47 3.44 -24.40
CA THR A 730 -43.55 2.50 -25.06
C THR A 730 -44.26 1.19 -25.37
N LEU A 731 -45.03 0.65 -24.44
CA LEU A 731 -45.81 -0.56 -24.63
C LEU A 731 -46.75 -0.41 -25.83
N PHE A 732 -47.62 0.60 -25.83
CA PHE A 732 -48.58 0.85 -26.91
C PHE A 732 -47.93 1.08 -28.27
N LYS A 733 -46.69 1.57 -28.30
CA LYS A 733 -45.94 1.76 -29.54
C LYS A 733 -45.40 0.44 -30.14
N TYR A 734 -45.07 -0.54 -29.30
CA TYR A 734 -44.44 -1.79 -29.72
C TYR A 734 -45.32 -3.05 -29.57
N SER A 735 -46.51 -2.94 -28.96
CA SER A 735 -47.52 -3.99 -28.99
C SER A 735 -48.48 -3.81 -30.17
N ASP A 736 -49.07 -4.89 -30.65
CA ASP A 736 -50.15 -4.88 -31.65
C ASP A 736 -51.49 -4.41 -31.03
N THR A 737 -51.47 -3.29 -30.30
CA THR A 737 -52.63 -2.74 -29.60
C THR A 737 -53.61 -2.16 -30.61
N GLY A 738 -54.81 -2.74 -30.67
CA GLY A 738 -55.87 -2.29 -31.56
C GLY A 738 -56.70 -1.14 -30.98
N PRO A 739 -57.55 -0.50 -31.81
CA PRO A 739 -58.47 0.56 -31.37
C PRO A 739 -59.41 0.11 -30.22
N ASN A 740 -59.82 -1.16 -30.20
CA ASN A 740 -60.66 -1.72 -29.14
C ASN A 740 -59.93 -1.77 -27.79
N ASP A 741 -58.62 -2.01 -27.79
CA ASP A 741 -57.84 -2.04 -26.55
C ASP A 741 -57.61 -0.63 -26.00
N PHE A 742 -57.34 0.35 -26.88
CA PHE A 742 -57.31 1.76 -26.49
C PHE A 742 -58.64 2.22 -25.89
N GLU A 743 -59.78 1.78 -26.42
CA GLU A 743 -61.10 2.09 -25.86
C GLU A 743 -61.29 1.49 -24.46
N LYS A 744 -60.78 0.28 -24.18
CA LYS A 744 -60.83 -0.33 -22.84
C LYS A 744 -60.02 0.46 -21.83
N TRP A 745 -58.76 0.79 -22.17
CA TRP A 745 -57.88 1.61 -21.33
C TRP A 745 -58.47 2.99 -21.08
N PHE A 746 -59.09 3.58 -22.11
CA PHE A 746 -59.78 4.86 -21.97
C PHE A 746 -60.99 4.76 -21.04
N LYS A 747 -61.83 3.73 -21.16
CA LYS A 747 -62.96 3.50 -20.22
C LYS A 747 -62.48 3.34 -18.79
N PHE A 748 -61.39 2.61 -18.57
CA PHE A 748 -60.78 2.46 -17.24
C PHE A 748 -60.26 3.79 -16.70
N SER A 749 -59.58 4.60 -17.52
CA SER A 749 -59.12 5.93 -17.10
C SER A 749 -60.28 6.83 -16.62
N GLN A 750 -61.46 6.70 -17.23
CA GLN A 750 -62.66 7.44 -16.82
C GLN A 750 -63.26 6.90 -15.51
N GLN A 751 -63.13 5.61 -15.21
CA GLN A 751 -63.59 5.00 -13.96
C GLN A 751 -62.74 5.44 -12.77
N VAL A 752 -61.43 5.45 -12.96
CA VAL A 752 -60.46 5.77 -11.90
C VAL A 752 -60.32 7.28 -11.66
N GLN A 753 -60.87 8.10 -12.56
CA GLN A 753 -60.81 9.56 -12.53
C GLN A 753 -61.05 10.13 -11.12
N SER A 754 -62.13 9.75 -10.41
CA SER A 754 -62.43 10.34 -9.09
C SER A 754 -61.59 9.78 -7.94
N SER A 755 -61.07 8.56 -8.08
CA SER A 755 -60.45 7.81 -6.98
C SER A 755 -58.92 7.96 -6.96
N HIS A 756 -58.28 8.01 -8.13
CA HIS A 756 -56.82 8.10 -8.25
C HIS A 756 -56.40 9.03 -9.41
N SER A 757 -56.25 10.32 -9.12
CA SER A 757 -55.89 11.37 -10.10
C SER A 757 -54.62 11.05 -10.90
N ASN A 758 -53.53 10.73 -10.20
CA ASN A 758 -52.21 10.49 -10.79
C ASN A 758 -52.21 9.33 -11.80
N LEU A 759 -52.87 8.23 -11.43
CA LEU A 759 -53.04 7.09 -12.31
C LEU A 759 -53.84 7.47 -13.56
N CYS A 760 -54.92 8.24 -13.39
CA CYS A 760 -55.72 8.75 -14.51
C CYS A 760 -54.88 9.64 -15.45
N LEU A 761 -54.07 10.56 -14.89
CA LEU A 761 -53.18 11.44 -15.66
C LEU A 761 -52.15 10.63 -16.48
N SER A 762 -51.51 9.63 -15.86
CA SER A 762 -50.55 8.75 -16.55
C SER A 762 -51.19 8.02 -17.74
N LEU A 763 -52.39 7.48 -17.54
CA LEU A 763 -53.15 6.77 -18.57
C LEU A 763 -53.55 7.70 -19.71
N ILE A 764 -54.14 8.86 -19.40
CA ILE A 764 -54.59 9.82 -20.41
C ILE A 764 -53.41 10.30 -21.26
N ARG A 765 -52.27 10.64 -20.63
CA ARG A 765 -51.07 11.06 -21.37
C ARG A 765 -50.56 9.98 -22.32
N SER A 766 -50.59 8.73 -21.89
CA SER A 766 -50.14 7.59 -22.70
C SER A 766 -51.07 7.28 -23.88
N LEU A 767 -52.37 7.56 -23.73
CA LEU A 767 -53.38 7.32 -24.76
C LEU A 767 -53.58 8.51 -25.71
N LYS A 768 -53.21 9.72 -25.27
CA LYS A 768 -53.47 10.99 -25.97
C LYS A 768 -53.04 10.96 -27.42
N SER A 769 -51.82 10.50 -27.72
CA SER A 769 -51.28 10.45 -29.09
C SER A 769 -52.10 9.59 -30.05
N TYR A 770 -52.90 8.66 -29.54
CA TYR A 770 -53.71 7.73 -30.34
C TYR A 770 -55.19 8.14 -30.38
N LEU A 771 -55.70 8.77 -29.33
CA LEU A 771 -57.14 9.06 -29.18
C LEU A 771 -57.54 10.51 -29.44
N PHE A 772 -56.61 11.47 -29.53
CA PHE A 772 -56.97 12.90 -29.59
C PHE A 772 -57.89 13.28 -30.77
N ALA A 773 -57.81 12.55 -31.88
CA ALA A 773 -58.65 12.78 -33.06
C ALA A 773 -60.02 12.06 -32.99
N GLU A 774 -60.21 11.12 -32.06
CA GLU A 774 -61.42 10.30 -31.94
C GLU A 774 -62.61 11.08 -31.35
N GLU A 775 -63.81 10.82 -31.86
CA GLU A 775 -65.03 11.52 -31.42
C GLU A 775 -65.36 11.22 -29.94
N SER A 776 -65.04 10.01 -29.46
CA SER A 776 -65.25 9.60 -28.06
C SER A 776 -64.37 10.41 -27.09
N PHE A 777 -63.14 10.72 -27.50
CA PHE A 777 -62.21 11.53 -26.72
C PHE A 777 -62.63 13.01 -26.70
N GLN A 778 -63.10 13.54 -27.83
CA GLN A 778 -63.66 14.90 -27.91
C GLN A 778 -64.93 15.06 -27.08
N LYS A 779 -65.81 14.04 -27.08
CA LYS A 779 -66.98 14.01 -26.19
C LYS A 779 -66.57 14.02 -24.71
N TYR A 780 -65.48 13.34 -24.37
CA TYR A 780 -64.95 13.35 -23.02
C TYR A 780 -64.39 14.72 -22.61
N GLN A 781 -63.58 15.37 -23.46
CA GLN A 781 -63.09 16.74 -23.24
C GLN A 781 -64.27 17.71 -22.98
N ASN A 782 -65.32 17.63 -23.81
CA ASN A 782 -66.53 18.43 -23.63
C ASN A 782 -67.29 18.11 -22.33
N ARG A 783 -67.35 16.83 -21.94
CA ARG A 783 -67.96 16.39 -20.68
C ARG A 783 -67.17 16.91 -19.48
N LEU A 784 -65.83 16.89 -19.53
CA LEU A 784 -64.98 17.44 -18.48
C LEU A 784 -65.21 18.94 -18.33
N ALA A 785 -65.19 19.69 -19.45
CA ALA A 785 -65.49 21.12 -19.43
C ALA A 785 -66.91 21.41 -18.91
N GLY A 786 -67.90 20.57 -19.25
CA GLY A 786 -69.26 20.68 -18.71
C GLY A 786 -69.35 20.39 -17.22
N LYS A 787 -68.67 19.37 -16.72
CA LYS A 787 -68.62 19.09 -15.28
C LYS A 787 -67.95 20.24 -14.52
N LEU A 788 -66.90 20.83 -15.09
CA LEU A 788 -66.22 21.96 -14.47
C LEU A 788 -67.15 23.16 -14.29
N THR A 789 -68.07 23.40 -15.23
CA THR A 789 -69.04 24.50 -15.12
C THR A 789 -70.06 24.31 -13.99
N ASP A 790 -70.23 23.08 -13.48
CA ASP A 790 -71.16 22.76 -12.41
C ASP A 790 -70.51 22.79 -11.00
N VAL A 791 -69.17 22.93 -10.92
CA VAL A 791 -68.44 22.95 -9.65
C VAL A 791 -68.62 24.30 -8.95
N SER A 792 -68.98 24.25 -7.66
CA SER A 792 -69.13 25.42 -6.81
C SER A 792 -67.79 25.97 -6.32
N SER A 793 -67.72 27.26 -5.99
CA SER A 793 -66.48 27.91 -5.54
C SER A 793 -65.83 27.22 -4.33
N ASN A 794 -66.64 26.76 -3.36
CA ASN A 794 -66.16 26.05 -2.17
C ASN A 794 -65.46 24.71 -2.49
N GLN A 795 -65.70 24.14 -3.68
CA GLN A 795 -65.09 22.89 -4.16
C GLN A 795 -63.99 23.11 -5.19
N ALA A 796 -63.63 24.37 -5.48
CA ALA A 796 -62.64 24.70 -6.49
C ALA A 796 -61.27 24.06 -6.20
N ASN A 797 -60.76 24.17 -4.96
CA ASN A 797 -59.46 23.60 -4.58
C ASN A 797 -59.40 22.06 -4.52
N THR A 798 -60.55 21.38 -4.60
CA THR A 798 -60.62 19.91 -4.50
C THR A 798 -61.07 19.30 -5.82
N GLU A 799 -62.37 19.25 -6.07
CA GLU A 799 -62.94 18.70 -7.30
C GLU A 799 -62.58 19.56 -8.52
N GLY A 800 -62.56 20.88 -8.38
CA GLY A 800 -62.19 21.81 -9.45
C GLY A 800 -60.75 21.61 -9.93
N LEU A 801 -59.79 21.62 -9.00
CA LEU A 801 -58.37 21.37 -9.27
C LEU A 801 -58.17 20.04 -10.00
N HIS A 802 -58.78 18.98 -9.50
CA HIS A 802 -58.71 17.66 -10.11
C HIS A 802 -59.23 17.64 -11.56
N LEU A 803 -60.40 18.23 -11.79
CA LEU A 803 -60.99 18.29 -13.14
C LEU A 803 -60.16 19.14 -14.10
N ILE A 804 -59.55 20.24 -13.63
CA ILE A 804 -58.64 21.06 -14.44
C ILE A 804 -57.39 20.26 -14.80
N GLN A 805 -56.75 19.59 -13.84
CA GLN A 805 -55.56 18.76 -14.10
C GLN A 805 -55.83 17.73 -15.22
N VAL A 806 -56.97 17.05 -15.15
CA VAL A 806 -57.39 16.07 -16.18
C VAL A 806 -57.70 16.77 -17.50
N LEU A 807 -58.39 17.93 -17.48
CA LEU A 807 -58.71 18.67 -18.69
C LEU A 807 -57.46 19.16 -19.43
N CYS A 808 -56.50 19.77 -18.72
CA CYS A 808 -55.21 20.18 -19.29
C CYS A 808 -54.43 18.98 -19.85
N ALA A 809 -54.43 17.83 -19.17
CA ALA A 809 -53.80 16.61 -19.70
C ALA A 809 -54.43 16.13 -21.02
N THR A 810 -55.72 16.42 -21.25
CA THR A 810 -56.42 16.11 -22.52
C THR A 810 -56.25 17.18 -23.60
N ALA A 811 -55.66 18.34 -23.33
CA ALA A 811 -55.48 19.41 -24.31
C ALA A 811 -54.64 18.92 -25.51
N PRO A 812 -55.01 19.20 -26.76
CA PRO A 812 -54.27 18.71 -27.92
C PRO A 812 -52.86 19.34 -28.02
N PRO A 813 -51.90 18.72 -28.72
CA PRO A 813 -50.57 19.32 -28.94
C PRO A 813 -50.67 20.68 -29.64
N LEU A 814 -49.77 21.62 -29.30
CA LEU A 814 -49.76 22.99 -29.84
C LEU A 814 -49.68 23.06 -31.38
N ASP A 815 -49.01 22.09 -32.01
CA ASP A 815 -48.86 22.01 -33.47
C ASP A 815 -50.05 21.33 -34.18
N SER A 816 -51.05 20.86 -33.42
CA SER A 816 -52.16 20.10 -33.99
C SER A 816 -53.24 21.00 -34.57
N THR A 817 -53.86 20.57 -35.66
CA THR A 817 -54.99 21.28 -36.29
C THR A 817 -56.33 21.04 -35.60
N HIS A 818 -56.36 20.23 -34.54
CA HIS A 818 -57.60 19.87 -33.85
C HIS A 818 -57.98 20.94 -32.83
N ILE A 819 -59.23 21.39 -32.90
CA ILE A 819 -59.79 22.35 -31.95
C ILE A 819 -60.05 21.63 -30.63
N PHE A 820 -59.45 22.12 -29.54
CA PHE A 820 -59.57 21.51 -28.21
C PHE A 820 -61.01 21.47 -27.69
N LEU A 821 -61.69 22.63 -27.66
CA LEU A 821 -63.06 22.76 -27.18
C LEU A 821 -63.86 23.72 -28.08
N PRO A 822 -65.18 23.52 -28.24
CA PRO A 822 -66.03 24.47 -28.94
C PRO A 822 -66.03 25.83 -28.23
N GLN A 823 -65.98 26.92 -29.00
CA GLN A 823 -65.86 28.28 -28.46
C GLN A 823 -66.94 28.65 -27.43
N GLN A 824 -68.20 28.26 -27.64
CA GLN A 824 -69.27 28.51 -26.66
C GLN A 824 -69.04 27.76 -25.34
N ARG A 825 -68.50 26.54 -25.38
CA ARG A 825 -68.18 25.77 -24.17
C ARG A 825 -67.08 26.45 -23.37
N VAL A 826 -66.07 26.97 -24.05
CA VAL A 826 -64.98 27.72 -23.42
C VAL A 826 -65.49 28.98 -22.73
N ILE A 827 -66.43 29.72 -23.34
CA ILE A 827 -67.01 30.91 -22.70
C ILE A 827 -67.72 30.56 -21.38
N PHE A 828 -68.52 29.49 -21.35
CA PHE A 828 -69.17 29.05 -20.11
C PHE A 828 -68.16 28.60 -19.05
N LEU A 829 -67.09 27.94 -19.48
CA LEU A 829 -65.99 27.52 -18.60
C LEU A 829 -65.31 28.74 -17.95
N LEU A 830 -64.95 29.74 -18.75
CA LEU A 830 -64.35 30.99 -18.28
C LEU A 830 -65.27 31.75 -17.33
N GLN A 831 -66.59 31.71 -17.56
CA GLN A 831 -67.58 32.30 -16.64
C GLN A 831 -67.64 31.56 -15.29
N ALA A 832 -67.56 30.23 -15.29
CA ALA A 832 -67.53 29.44 -14.06
C ALA A 832 -66.25 29.71 -13.25
N VAL A 833 -65.08 29.70 -13.90
CA VAL A 833 -63.79 30.06 -13.29
C VAL A 833 -63.82 31.50 -12.76
N SER A 834 -64.43 32.44 -13.50
CA SER A 834 -64.65 33.80 -13.00
C SER A 834 -65.49 33.84 -11.72
N GLY A 835 -66.42 32.90 -11.53
CA GLY A 835 -67.21 32.80 -10.31
C GLY A 835 -66.38 32.38 -9.11
N TRP A 836 -65.37 31.53 -9.33
CA TRP A 836 -64.42 31.10 -8.29
C TRP A 836 -63.44 32.22 -7.96
N LEU A 837 -62.89 32.91 -8.96
CA LEU A 837 -61.96 34.04 -8.74
C LEU A 837 -62.61 35.24 -8.01
N LYS A 838 -63.94 35.34 -8.03
CA LYS A 838 -64.70 36.44 -7.40
C LYS A 838 -65.34 36.05 -6.06
N SER A 839 -65.26 34.79 -5.65
CA SER A 839 -65.77 34.36 -4.35
C SER A 839 -64.78 34.72 -3.25
N ASP A 840 -65.28 34.85 -2.02
CA ASP A 840 -64.46 35.10 -0.83
C ASP A 840 -63.64 33.86 -0.37
N ASP A 841 -63.69 32.76 -1.12
CA ASP A 841 -62.98 31.52 -0.83
C ASP A 841 -61.52 31.63 -1.32
N GLU A 842 -60.54 31.31 -0.46
CA GLU A 842 -59.12 31.31 -0.82
C GLU A 842 -58.80 30.27 -1.90
N ILE A 843 -58.12 30.69 -2.97
CA ILE A 843 -57.68 29.81 -4.06
C ILE A 843 -56.24 29.39 -3.79
N GLY A 844 -55.98 28.08 -3.73
CA GLY A 844 -54.64 27.54 -3.49
C GLY A 844 -53.69 27.76 -4.66
N HIS A 845 -52.38 27.83 -4.37
CA HIS A 845 -51.33 28.05 -5.37
C HIS A 845 -51.36 27.02 -6.51
N GLU A 846 -51.60 25.73 -6.21
CA GLU A 846 -51.68 24.66 -7.21
C GLU A 846 -52.84 24.86 -8.20
N LEU A 847 -53.98 25.37 -7.72
CA LEU A 847 -55.13 25.70 -8.56
C LEU A 847 -54.82 26.91 -9.44
N ASN A 848 -54.21 27.96 -8.89
CA ASN A 848 -53.79 29.12 -9.69
C ASN A 848 -52.81 28.75 -10.81
N ILE A 849 -51.83 27.90 -10.53
CA ILE A 849 -50.90 27.35 -11.54
C ILE A 849 -51.68 26.68 -12.67
N LYS A 850 -52.63 25.81 -12.33
CA LYS A 850 -53.42 25.06 -13.31
C LYS A 850 -54.42 25.91 -14.06
N LEU A 851 -54.93 26.99 -13.46
CA LEU A 851 -55.76 27.98 -14.14
C LEU A 851 -54.97 28.76 -15.19
N LEU A 852 -53.73 29.15 -14.90
CA LEU A 852 -52.85 29.82 -15.88
C LEU A 852 -52.52 28.90 -17.07
N GLU A 853 -52.24 27.62 -16.80
CA GLU A 853 -52.04 26.60 -17.84
C GLU A 853 -53.31 26.44 -18.71
N LEU A 854 -54.48 26.31 -18.06
CA LEU A 854 -55.75 26.22 -18.75
C LEU A 854 -56.04 27.47 -19.61
N PHE A 855 -55.80 28.67 -19.09
CA PHE A 855 -55.97 29.90 -19.86
C PHE A 855 -55.06 29.98 -21.08
N SER A 856 -53.85 29.44 -21.00
CA SER A 856 -52.93 29.38 -22.13
C SER A 856 -53.49 28.50 -23.26
N ASP A 857 -54.13 27.38 -22.92
CA ASP A 857 -54.79 26.49 -23.89
C ASP A 857 -56.11 27.07 -24.45
N LEU A 858 -56.84 27.85 -23.64
CA LEU A 858 -58.17 28.36 -24.00
C LEU A 858 -58.13 29.71 -24.74
N ALA A 859 -57.16 30.58 -24.44
CA ALA A 859 -57.06 31.91 -25.03
C ALA A 859 -57.05 31.91 -26.58
N PRO A 860 -56.30 31.02 -27.27
CA PRO A 860 -56.35 30.94 -28.73
C PRO A 860 -57.74 30.61 -29.30
N ILE A 861 -58.60 29.91 -28.54
CA ILE A 861 -59.94 29.51 -28.95
C ILE A 861 -60.92 30.69 -28.89
N VAL A 862 -60.80 31.53 -27.86
CA VAL A 862 -61.70 32.67 -27.64
C VAL A 862 -61.19 33.98 -28.26
N GLN A 863 -60.06 33.96 -28.98
CA GLN A 863 -59.45 35.15 -29.59
C GLN A 863 -60.41 36.02 -30.43
N THR A 864 -61.51 35.47 -30.97
CA THR A 864 -62.50 36.23 -31.76
C THR A 864 -63.67 36.81 -30.94
N VAL A 865 -63.76 36.48 -29.65
CA VAL A 865 -64.81 36.96 -28.73
C VAL A 865 -64.22 37.95 -27.75
N MET A 866 -64.70 39.18 -27.82
CA MET A 866 -64.33 40.24 -26.87
C MET A 866 -65.19 40.12 -25.61
N GLY A 867 -64.59 40.34 -24.43
CA GLY A 867 -65.30 40.28 -23.15
C GLY A 867 -64.39 40.41 -21.94
N ALA A 868 -65.00 40.36 -20.75
CA ALA A 868 -64.31 40.57 -19.46
C ALA A 868 -63.36 39.42 -19.05
N HIS A 869 -63.37 38.30 -19.77
CA HIS A 869 -62.47 37.18 -19.49
C HIS A 869 -61.01 37.52 -19.83
N TRP A 870 -60.77 38.45 -20.76
CA TRP A 870 -59.42 38.94 -21.05
C TRP A 870 -58.87 39.75 -19.89
N ASP A 871 -59.69 40.64 -19.32
CA ASP A 871 -59.34 41.41 -18.12
C ASP A 871 -59.01 40.44 -16.97
N GLN A 872 -59.84 39.41 -16.76
CA GLN A 872 -59.62 38.39 -15.71
C GLN A 872 -58.32 37.60 -15.86
N MET A 873 -57.93 37.23 -17.08
CA MET A 873 -56.66 36.55 -17.32
C MET A 873 -55.48 37.44 -16.94
N VAL A 874 -55.57 38.73 -17.25
CA VAL A 874 -54.53 39.71 -16.94
C VAL A 874 -54.53 40.08 -15.46
N ASP A 875 -55.69 40.24 -14.83
CA ASP A 875 -55.84 40.47 -13.38
C ASP A 875 -55.20 39.33 -12.58
N LEU A 876 -55.41 38.07 -12.99
CA LEU A 876 -54.78 36.91 -12.34
C LEU A 876 -53.25 36.93 -12.50
N ILE A 877 -52.75 37.31 -13.69
CA ILE A 877 -51.30 37.50 -13.90
C ILE A 877 -50.77 38.62 -13.00
N GLU A 878 -51.47 39.75 -12.92
CA GLU A 878 -51.06 40.92 -12.15
C GLU A 878 -50.97 40.59 -10.66
N ILE A 879 -52.00 39.97 -10.07
CA ILE A 879 -52.00 39.53 -8.66
C ILE A 879 -50.80 38.60 -8.37
N ASN A 880 -50.57 37.61 -9.22
CA ASN A 880 -49.46 36.67 -9.03
C ASN A 880 -48.08 37.33 -9.14
N LEU A 881 -47.94 38.36 -9.98
CA LEU A 881 -46.68 39.09 -10.15
C LEU A 881 -46.45 40.12 -9.03
N GLU A 882 -47.51 40.71 -8.47
CA GLU A 882 -47.43 41.63 -7.33
C GLU A 882 -47.01 40.91 -6.03
N GLU A 883 -47.46 39.68 -5.84
CA GLU A 883 -47.15 38.84 -4.67
C GLU A 883 -45.86 38.00 -4.84
N ALA A 884 -45.20 38.08 -6.01
CA ALA A 884 -44.04 37.25 -6.34
C ALA A 884 -42.81 37.54 -5.46
N SER A 885 -42.16 36.48 -4.99
CA SER A 885 -40.94 36.56 -4.17
C SER A 885 -39.86 35.59 -4.66
N TRP A 886 -38.60 36.03 -4.67
CA TRP A 886 -37.45 35.16 -4.94
C TRP A 886 -37.14 34.16 -3.82
N GLU A 887 -37.74 34.35 -2.64
CA GLU A 887 -37.55 33.48 -1.47
C GLU A 887 -38.55 32.31 -1.43
N ASP A 888 -39.64 32.38 -2.19
CA ASP A 888 -40.70 31.37 -2.19
C ASP A 888 -40.84 30.66 -3.54
N GLU A 889 -40.51 29.37 -3.59
CA GLU A 889 -40.54 28.54 -4.81
C GLU A 889 -41.95 28.44 -5.42
N GLU A 890 -43.01 28.43 -4.61
CA GLU A 890 -44.39 28.36 -5.09
C GLU A 890 -44.82 29.65 -5.79
N SER A 891 -44.41 30.82 -5.27
CA SER A 891 -44.62 32.10 -5.95
C SER A 891 -43.88 32.17 -7.29
N LEU A 892 -42.66 31.63 -7.39
CA LEU A 892 -41.90 31.62 -8.63
C LEU A 892 -42.55 30.75 -9.72
N LEU A 893 -43.25 29.68 -9.33
CA LEU A 893 -44.04 28.90 -10.27
C LEU A 893 -45.20 29.66 -10.90
N LEU A 894 -45.88 30.46 -10.08
CA LEU A 894 -46.96 31.33 -10.55
C LEU A 894 -46.41 32.37 -11.51
N VAL A 895 -45.23 32.94 -11.24
CA VAL A 895 -44.52 33.84 -12.17
C VAL A 895 -44.22 33.14 -13.50
N TRP A 896 -43.71 31.92 -13.45
CA TRP A 896 -43.34 31.16 -14.64
C TRP A 896 -44.54 30.92 -15.56
N GLN A 897 -45.64 30.40 -15.00
CA GLN A 897 -46.87 30.17 -15.75
C GLN A 897 -47.49 31.48 -16.25
N SER A 898 -47.44 32.53 -15.43
CA SER A 898 -47.89 33.86 -15.82
C SER A 898 -47.12 34.39 -17.02
N CYS A 899 -45.79 34.16 -17.06
CA CYS A 899 -44.95 34.49 -18.20
C CYS A 899 -45.36 33.72 -19.48
N LEU A 900 -45.66 32.42 -19.39
CA LEU A 900 -46.14 31.65 -20.54
C LEU A 900 -47.49 32.15 -21.08
N LEU A 901 -48.42 32.50 -20.19
CA LEU A 901 -49.68 33.10 -20.59
C LEU A 901 -49.48 34.49 -21.23
N ILE A 902 -48.57 35.31 -20.71
CA ILE A 902 -48.17 36.60 -21.33
C ILE A 902 -47.68 36.37 -22.76
N LYS A 903 -46.80 35.39 -23.02
CA LYS A 903 -46.32 35.07 -24.39
C LYS A 903 -47.48 34.68 -25.30
N THR A 904 -48.40 33.88 -24.80
CA THR A 904 -49.59 33.45 -25.55
C THR A 904 -50.47 34.66 -25.91
N LEU A 905 -50.73 35.55 -24.95
CA LEU A 905 -51.50 36.78 -25.15
C LEU A 905 -50.79 37.73 -26.12
N GLN A 906 -49.49 37.95 -25.99
CA GLN A 906 -48.68 38.76 -26.93
C GLN A 906 -48.75 38.19 -28.35
N SER A 907 -48.66 36.87 -28.52
CA SER A 907 -48.77 36.21 -29.83
C SER A 907 -50.15 36.44 -30.48
N ILE A 908 -51.23 36.37 -29.70
CA ILE A 908 -52.59 36.66 -30.18
C ILE A 908 -52.74 38.16 -30.52
N MET A 909 -52.24 39.05 -29.66
CA MET A 909 -52.31 40.50 -29.84
C MET A 909 -51.56 41.02 -31.08
N ARG A 910 -50.51 40.32 -31.53
CA ARG A 910 -49.81 40.62 -32.80
C ARG A 910 -50.76 40.57 -34.00
N HIS A 911 -51.78 39.72 -33.94
CA HIS A 911 -52.73 39.48 -35.04
C HIS A 911 -54.13 40.05 -34.76
N ASN A 912 -54.44 40.38 -33.50
CA ASN A 912 -55.74 40.92 -33.07
C ASN A 912 -55.61 42.33 -32.44
N HIS A 913 -55.83 43.34 -33.27
CA HIS A 913 -55.78 44.75 -32.85
C HIS A 913 -56.88 45.16 -31.86
N ALA A 914 -58.05 44.51 -31.90
CA ALA A 914 -59.15 44.81 -30.97
C ALA A 914 -58.77 44.38 -29.55
N LEU A 915 -58.23 43.15 -29.41
CA LEU A 915 -57.69 42.66 -28.13
C LEU A 915 -56.56 43.55 -27.63
N LYS A 916 -55.63 43.93 -28.51
CA LYS A 916 -54.54 44.85 -28.18
C LYS A 916 -55.03 46.21 -27.64
N THR A 917 -56.18 46.69 -28.10
CA THR A 917 -56.77 47.94 -27.60
C THR A 917 -57.43 47.78 -26.23
N GLN A 918 -57.98 46.60 -25.93
CA GLN A 918 -58.63 46.33 -24.64
C GLN A 918 -57.62 46.10 -23.51
N ILE A 919 -56.75 45.10 -23.65
CA ILE A 919 -55.86 44.66 -22.56
C ILE A 919 -54.40 45.07 -22.74
N GLY A 920 -54.05 45.70 -23.88
CA GLY A 920 -52.66 45.99 -24.20
C GLY A 920 -51.95 46.88 -23.19
N SER A 921 -52.64 47.83 -22.56
CA SER A 921 -52.08 48.64 -21.47
C SER A 921 -51.85 47.86 -20.19
N GLN A 922 -52.72 46.90 -19.86
CA GLN A 922 -52.59 46.06 -18.65
C GLN A 922 -51.46 45.04 -18.82
N VAL A 923 -51.37 44.37 -19.98
CA VAL A 923 -50.25 43.47 -20.29
C VAL A 923 -48.90 44.21 -20.24
N GLN A 924 -48.86 45.47 -20.67
CA GLN A 924 -47.68 46.33 -20.51
C GLN A 924 -47.36 46.65 -19.03
N GLY A 925 -48.38 46.80 -18.18
CA GLY A 925 -48.24 46.86 -16.72
C GLY A 925 -47.63 45.57 -16.15
N CYS A 926 -48.12 44.40 -16.54
CA CYS A 926 -47.55 43.11 -16.13
C CYS A 926 -46.08 42.95 -16.57
N LEU A 927 -45.73 43.36 -17.80
CA LEU A 927 -44.33 43.36 -18.26
C LEU A 927 -43.43 44.26 -17.40
N LYS A 928 -43.97 45.37 -16.86
CA LYS A 928 -43.25 46.22 -15.91
C LYS A 928 -43.03 45.53 -14.57
N LEU A 929 -44.02 44.79 -14.06
CA LEU A 929 -43.87 43.97 -12.85
C LEU A 929 -42.84 42.85 -13.05
N VAL A 930 -42.88 42.15 -14.19
CA VAL A 930 -41.87 41.15 -14.57
C VAL A 930 -40.47 41.76 -14.62
N LEU A 931 -40.32 42.97 -15.17
CA LEU A 931 -39.06 43.70 -15.19
C LEU A 931 -38.59 44.09 -13.77
N GLU A 932 -39.49 44.56 -12.92
CA GLU A 932 -39.18 44.93 -11.54
C GLU A 932 -38.72 43.72 -10.73
N LEU A 933 -39.41 42.58 -10.89
CA LEU A 933 -39.03 41.30 -10.31
C LEU A 933 -37.67 40.82 -10.85
N PHE A 934 -37.42 40.94 -12.15
CA PHE A 934 -36.11 40.65 -12.75
C PHE A 934 -35.00 41.57 -12.19
N CYS A 935 -35.33 42.84 -11.92
CA CYS A 935 -34.43 43.80 -11.30
C CYS A 935 -34.29 43.61 -9.78
N SER A 936 -35.15 42.84 -9.12
CA SER A 936 -34.99 42.44 -7.72
C SER A 936 -34.26 41.11 -7.58
N ALA A 937 -34.04 40.39 -8.69
CA ALA A 937 -33.38 39.09 -8.71
C ALA A 937 -31.98 39.14 -8.07
N PRO A 938 -31.65 38.16 -7.19
CA PRO A 938 -30.29 37.90 -6.74
C PRO A 938 -29.31 37.66 -7.91
N LEU A 939 -28.01 37.63 -7.60
CA LEU A 939 -27.01 37.33 -8.63
C LEU A 939 -27.15 35.86 -9.08
N ARG A 940 -27.07 35.60 -10.39
CA ARG A 940 -27.13 34.24 -10.97
C ARG A 940 -26.19 33.25 -10.28
N SER A 941 -25.03 33.71 -9.79
CA SER A 941 -24.05 32.91 -9.06
C SER A 941 -24.47 32.50 -7.63
N THR A 942 -25.50 33.14 -7.08
CA THR A 942 -26.01 32.93 -5.71
C THR A 942 -27.41 32.30 -5.69
N MET A 943 -28.01 32.07 -6.86
CA MET A 943 -29.37 31.55 -6.98
C MET A 943 -29.36 30.04 -7.16
N PRO A 944 -30.31 29.30 -6.55
CA PRO A 944 -30.60 27.93 -6.94
C PRO A 944 -30.95 27.87 -8.44
N THR A 945 -30.36 26.95 -9.19
CA THR A 945 -30.49 26.85 -10.67
C THR A 945 -31.94 26.66 -11.14
N THR A 946 -32.81 26.11 -10.29
CA THR A 946 -34.27 26.05 -10.50
C THR A 946 -34.89 27.43 -10.76
N THR A 947 -34.41 28.46 -10.06
CA THR A 947 -34.83 29.86 -10.23
C THR A 947 -34.14 30.55 -11.41
N ALA A 948 -33.10 29.94 -12.01
CA ALA A 948 -32.41 30.45 -13.20
C ALA A 948 -33.11 30.06 -14.52
N SER A 949 -33.84 28.94 -14.59
CA SER A 949 -34.69 28.61 -15.76
C SER A 949 -35.89 29.56 -15.86
N LEU A 950 -36.41 29.97 -14.70
CA LEU A 950 -37.36 31.07 -14.59
C LEU A 950 -36.81 32.33 -15.26
N MET A 951 -35.54 32.63 -15.03
CA MET A 951 -34.85 33.77 -15.62
C MET A 951 -34.80 33.67 -17.14
N HIS A 952 -34.63 32.49 -17.74
CA HIS A 952 -34.66 32.36 -19.20
C HIS A 952 -36.06 32.67 -19.77
N VAL A 953 -37.14 32.18 -19.14
CA VAL A 953 -38.50 32.47 -19.61
C VAL A 953 -38.85 33.95 -19.40
N ILE A 954 -38.44 34.53 -18.27
CA ILE A 954 -38.55 35.97 -18.01
C ILE A 954 -37.75 36.78 -19.03
N GLU A 955 -36.50 36.39 -19.33
CA GLU A 955 -35.65 37.01 -20.35
C GLU A 955 -36.30 36.94 -21.74
N ASP A 956 -36.87 35.80 -22.11
CA ASP A 956 -37.54 35.59 -23.39
C ASP A 956 -38.78 36.48 -23.51
N VAL A 957 -39.64 36.53 -22.48
CA VAL A 957 -40.80 37.45 -22.42
C VAL A 957 -40.37 38.92 -22.54
N LEU A 958 -39.29 39.30 -21.87
CA LEU A 958 -38.76 40.66 -21.88
C LEU A 958 -37.98 41.01 -23.17
N SER A 959 -37.49 40.01 -23.91
CA SER A 959 -36.74 40.18 -25.15
C SER A 959 -37.63 40.46 -26.37
N ASP A 960 -38.93 40.16 -26.26
CA ASP A 960 -39.88 40.32 -27.34
C ASP A 960 -40.09 41.80 -27.72
N ASN A 961 -40.24 42.09 -29.03
CA ASN A 961 -40.13 43.44 -29.61
C ASN A 961 -41.12 44.47 -29.01
N GLU A 962 -42.23 44.03 -28.43
CA GLU A 962 -43.22 44.91 -27.79
C GLU A 962 -42.85 45.31 -26.35
N ALA A 963 -41.93 44.59 -25.69
CA ALA A 963 -41.37 44.96 -24.39
C ALA A 963 -40.18 45.94 -24.53
N GLN A 964 -39.49 45.92 -25.67
CA GLN A 964 -38.27 46.70 -25.93
C GLN A 964 -38.44 48.23 -25.89
N SER A 965 -39.66 48.77 -25.95
CA SER A 965 -39.90 50.22 -25.86
C SER A 965 -39.63 50.80 -24.47
N PHE A 966 -39.60 49.97 -23.41
CA PHE A 966 -39.44 50.42 -22.02
C PHE A 966 -38.01 50.28 -21.45
N THR A 967 -37.14 49.47 -22.05
CA THR A 967 -36.14 48.73 -21.26
C THR A 967 -34.73 48.69 -21.84
N ARG A 968 -34.34 49.57 -22.76
CA ARG A 968 -32.99 49.50 -23.35
C ARG A 968 -31.82 49.78 -22.39
N MET A 969 -32.01 50.54 -21.30
CA MET A 969 -30.90 50.91 -20.39
C MET A 969 -30.78 50.01 -19.15
N CYS A 970 -31.88 49.75 -18.44
CA CYS A 970 -31.85 48.92 -17.21
C CYS A 970 -31.57 47.45 -17.52
N LEU A 971 -32.18 46.93 -18.59
CA LEU A 971 -32.02 45.52 -18.99
C LEU A 971 -30.59 45.27 -19.49
N TYR A 972 -30.01 46.18 -20.28
CA TYR A 972 -28.62 46.06 -20.73
C TYR A 972 -27.60 46.14 -19.58
N HIS A 973 -27.83 47.01 -18.58
CA HIS A 973 -26.93 47.14 -17.42
C HIS A 973 -27.07 45.95 -16.45
N ARG A 974 -28.28 45.49 -16.16
CA ARG A 974 -28.51 44.33 -15.28
C ARG A 974 -28.09 43.01 -15.93
N LEU A 975 -28.37 42.82 -17.23
CA LEU A 975 -27.85 41.69 -18.01
C LEU A 975 -26.31 41.71 -17.98
N SER A 976 -25.68 42.87 -18.20
CA SER A 976 -24.22 42.95 -18.10
C SER A 976 -23.72 42.52 -16.72
N ILE A 977 -24.34 42.94 -15.61
CA ILE A 977 -23.96 42.55 -14.24
C ILE A 977 -24.21 41.04 -13.98
N GLN A 978 -25.29 40.47 -14.50
CA GLN A 978 -25.56 39.03 -14.37
C GLN A 978 -24.62 38.15 -15.22
N PHE A 979 -24.04 38.69 -16.30
CA PHE A 979 -23.08 38.00 -17.17
C PHE A 979 -21.60 38.36 -16.89
N THR A 980 -21.28 39.33 -16.03
CA THR A 980 -19.89 39.86 -15.82
C THR A 980 -19.33 39.77 -14.39
N ALA A 981 -19.70 38.75 -13.60
CA ALA A 981 -18.90 38.34 -12.43
C ALA A 981 -17.99 37.15 -12.82
N PRO A 982 -16.75 37.06 -12.31
CA PRO A 982 -15.57 36.68 -13.09
C PRO A 982 -15.46 35.17 -13.38
N GLN A 983 -14.81 34.90 -14.50
CA GLN A 983 -14.16 33.63 -14.86
C GLN A 983 -13.26 33.08 -13.75
#